data_AF-A0A3N2P620-F1
#
_entry.id   AF-A0A3N2P620-F1
#
_cell.length_a   1.000
_cell.length_b   1.000
_cell.length_c   1.000
_cell.angle_alpha   90.00
_cell.angle_beta   90.00
_cell.angle_gamma   90.00
#
_symmetry.space_group_name_H-M   'P 1'
#
loop_
_entity.id
_entity.type
_entity.pdbx_description
1 polymer ?
#
loop_
_entity_poly.entity_id
_entity_poly.type
_entity_poly.pdbx_seq_one_letter_code
_entity_poly.pdbx_strand_id
1 'polypeptide(L)'
;MNRLAHDVFDLPDRLAHKADPALIAGDVRHFAAVAESLAQSIAELSERLDAVRRAPGGTGRRALDRDQEVRRLTARLRALRRYRLDLCLGHMVSADDPEPRYIGRFGLTDSAGRRLLIDWRSPAAEPFFGATHANPMGLVSRRRYRWTRGRITDYWDEVFTPDGFEGHAAALDDQSAFIASLGASRSPRMRDVLSTIQADQDAIIRAGSRGALVVDGGPGTGKTVVALHRTAYLCYSDPRLRNRHGGVLVVGPHQPYLAYVADVLPSLGEEDVQICTLRDLVAEGATAAVETDPEVARLKASADLVRAVEAAVRFYEEPPTTGMSVATDTSEIWLGADDWAEAFDAVEPGTPHNEARDQIWAALLTILLDRYDGDEPADLVRASLLRNRELRTALHRAWPLLDSADLVGDLWSVPAYLRRCAPWLSPDEVRTLQRADPRAWTVSDLPLLDAARQRLGDPEAARRQRRHDAVLAAERDRMARVVDDLLASTVYDDGEGVLVMLHGQDMREALVDESALPHADPDRLAGPFAHIVVDEAQELTDAEWQMLLRRCPSRSFTIVGDRAQARHGFTESWRERLERVGFDRIELASLTINYRTPEEVMAEAEPVIRAVLPDANVPTSIRRGGCPVVHGSISELASILDTWLATHPEGTACVIGDPTFRETDRVRSLTPELAKGLEFDLVVLVDPEAFGTGIEGAVDRYVAMTRATQQLVVLHR
;
A
#
# COMPACT_ATOMS: atom_id res chain seq x y z
N MET A 1 -40.38 -17.04 -5.30
CA MET A 1 -39.24 -16.14 -5.53
C MET A 1 -39.17 -15.16 -4.36
N ASN A 2 -38.08 -15.24 -3.59
CA ASN A 2 -37.98 -14.79 -2.21
C ASN A 2 -37.51 -13.32 -2.14
N ARG A 3 -38.30 -12.40 -1.58
CA ARG A 3 -37.98 -10.95 -1.51
C ARG A 3 -36.65 -10.63 -0.81
N LEU A 4 -36.16 -11.53 0.07
CA LEU A 4 -34.87 -11.41 0.76
C LEU A 4 -33.66 -11.76 -0.12
N ALA A 5 -33.82 -12.62 -1.14
CA ALA A 5 -32.71 -13.01 -2.01
C ALA A 5 -32.23 -11.84 -2.89
N HIS A 6 -33.17 -10.99 -3.34
CA HIS A 6 -32.87 -9.76 -4.09
C HIS A 6 -32.28 -8.63 -3.24
N ASP A 7 -32.29 -8.74 -1.90
CA ASP A 7 -31.84 -7.66 -1.02
C ASP A 7 -30.36 -7.82 -0.62
N VAL A 8 -29.85 -9.06 -0.57
CA VAL A 8 -28.44 -9.35 -0.23
C VAL A 8 -27.56 -9.56 -1.47
N PHE A 9 -28.04 -10.25 -2.50
CA PHE A 9 -27.29 -10.47 -3.75
C PHE A 9 -27.76 -9.51 -4.84
N ASP A 10 -26.88 -8.60 -5.25
CA ASP A 10 -27.07 -7.58 -6.29
C ASP A 10 -26.10 -7.88 -7.44
N LEU A 11 -26.26 -9.07 -8.03
CA LEU A 11 -25.39 -9.57 -9.09
C LEU A 11 -25.76 -8.89 -10.42
N PRO A 12 -24.80 -8.34 -11.17
CA PRO A 12 -25.06 -7.76 -12.49
C PRO A 12 -25.56 -8.82 -13.48
N ASP A 13 -26.27 -8.40 -14.53
CA ASP A 13 -26.92 -9.33 -15.49
C ASP A 13 -25.97 -10.37 -16.09
N ARG A 14 -24.70 -10.01 -16.31
CA ARG A 14 -23.64 -10.94 -16.77
C ARG A 14 -23.39 -12.12 -15.82
N LEU A 15 -23.71 -11.97 -14.53
CA LEU A 15 -23.58 -12.99 -13.48
C LEU A 15 -24.92 -13.63 -13.09
N ALA A 16 -25.98 -13.48 -13.89
CA ALA A 16 -27.31 -14.01 -13.56
C ALA A 16 -27.32 -15.53 -13.30
N HIS A 17 -26.41 -16.29 -13.92
CA HIS A 17 -26.25 -17.72 -13.67
C HIS A 17 -25.81 -18.05 -12.24
N LYS A 18 -25.06 -17.14 -11.58
CA LYS A 18 -24.67 -17.25 -10.16
C LYS A 18 -25.83 -16.95 -9.21
N ALA A 19 -26.94 -16.37 -9.69
CA ALA A 19 -28.11 -16.08 -8.88
C ALA A 19 -29.04 -17.30 -8.67
N ASP A 20 -28.63 -18.51 -9.11
CA ASP A 20 -29.41 -19.73 -8.94
C ASP A 20 -29.72 -19.97 -7.45
N PRO A 21 -31.00 -20.12 -7.06
CA PRO A 21 -31.37 -20.46 -5.69
C PRO A 21 -30.65 -21.68 -5.12
N ALA A 22 -30.26 -22.65 -5.94
CA ALA A 22 -29.47 -23.80 -5.50
C ALA A 22 -28.11 -23.39 -4.92
N LEU A 23 -27.51 -22.31 -5.44
CA LEU A 23 -26.19 -21.81 -5.03
C LEU A 23 -26.27 -20.86 -3.84
N ILE A 24 -27.27 -19.98 -3.78
CA ILE A 24 -27.31 -18.87 -2.82
C ILE A 24 -28.32 -19.04 -1.67
N ALA A 25 -29.25 -20.00 -1.74
CA ALA A 25 -30.32 -20.10 -0.73
C ALA A 25 -29.80 -20.41 0.67
N GLY A 26 -28.69 -21.13 0.80
CA GLY A 26 -28.01 -21.37 2.08
C GLY A 26 -27.56 -20.05 2.71
N ASP A 27 -26.83 -19.25 1.93
CA ASP A 27 -26.29 -17.96 2.35
C ASP A 27 -27.40 -16.96 2.69
N VAL A 28 -28.45 -16.88 1.89
CA VAL A 28 -29.60 -16.00 2.17
C VAL A 28 -30.24 -16.33 3.53
N ARG A 29 -30.37 -17.62 3.88
CA ARG A 29 -30.89 -18.02 5.20
C ARG A 29 -29.92 -17.66 6.31
N HIS A 30 -28.62 -17.87 6.11
CA HIS A 30 -27.61 -17.54 7.10
C HIS A 30 -27.53 -16.02 7.34
N PHE A 31 -27.52 -15.21 6.29
CA PHE A 31 -27.49 -13.75 6.39
C PHE A 31 -28.73 -13.16 7.07
N ALA A 32 -29.90 -13.79 6.90
CA ALA A 32 -31.08 -13.39 7.67
C ALA A 32 -30.87 -13.59 9.18
N ALA A 33 -30.28 -14.71 9.60
CA ALA A 33 -29.94 -14.96 11.00
C ALA A 33 -28.86 -13.99 11.52
N VAL A 34 -27.85 -13.68 10.70
CA VAL A 34 -26.82 -12.67 11.03
C VAL A 34 -27.44 -11.29 11.20
N ALA A 35 -28.34 -10.87 10.31
CA ALA A 35 -29.03 -9.58 10.41
C ALA A 35 -29.85 -9.47 11.70
N GLU A 36 -30.59 -10.51 12.05
CA GLU A 36 -31.38 -10.57 13.29
C GLU A 36 -30.49 -10.48 14.53
N SER A 37 -29.44 -11.31 14.61
CA SER A 37 -28.48 -11.31 15.72
C SER A 37 -27.73 -9.98 15.85
N LEU A 38 -27.35 -9.36 14.73
CA LEU A 38 -26.70 -8.05 14.71
C LEU A 38 -27.64 -6.95 15.24
N ALA A 39 -28.89 -6.93 14.78
CA ALA A 39 -29.90 -5.98 15.24
C ALA A 39 -30.16 -6.13 16.75
N GLN A 40 -30.31 -7.37 17.22
CA GLN A 40 -30.47 -7.67 18.64
C GLN A 40 -29.25 -7.21 19.46
N SER A 41 -28.03 -7.55 19.02
CA SER A 41 -26.79 -7.16 19.70
C SER A 41 -26.63 -5.64 19.79
N ILE A 42 -26.97 -4.91 18.71
CA ILE A 42 -26.94 -3.45 18.70
C ILE A 42 -27.96 -2.87 19.68
N ALA A 43 -29.17 -3.42 19.74
CA ALA A 43 -30.21 -2.97 20.66
C ALA A 43 -29.77 -3.18 22.13
N GLU A 44 -29.35 -4.39 22.48
CA GLU A 44 -28.90 -4.75 23.85
C GLU A 44 -27.71 -3.90 24.31
N LEU A 45 -26.70 -3.72 23.44
CA LEU A 45 -25.55 -2.87 23.76
C LEU A 45 -25.92 -1.39 23.88
N SER A 46 -26.88 -0.91 23.09
CA SER A 46 -27.37 0.47 23.19
C SER A 46 -28.11 0.69 24.52
N GLU A 47 -29.00 -0.22 24.90
CA GLU A 47 -29.71 -0.16 26.18
C GLU A 47 -28.76 -0.22 27.37
N ARG A 48 -27.76 -1.11 27.31
CA ARG A 48 -26.72 -1.23 28.35
C ARG A 48 -25.87 0.03 28.43
N LEU A 49 -25.46 0.60 27.30
CA LEU A 49 -24.71 1.86 27.26
C LEU A 49 -25.52 2.99 27.91
N ASP A 50 -26.81 3.10 27.59
CA ASP A 50 -27.67 4.12 28.19
C ASP A 50 -27.88 3.90 29.68
N ALA A 51 -28.02 2.65 30.13
CA ALA A 51 -28.12 2.32 31.56
C ALA A 51 -26.85 2.71 32.32
N VAL A 52 -25.67 2.41 31.78
CA VAL A 52 -24.37 2.78 32.39
C VAL A 52 -24.18 4.31 32.39
N ARG A 53 -24.61 5.00 31.33
CA ARG A 53 -24.58 6.47 31.26
C ARG A 53 -25.52 7.13 32.28
N ARG A 54 -26.69 6.54 32.51
CA ARG A 54 -27.69 7.00 33.50
C ARG A 54 -27.32 6.63 34.94
N ALA A 55 -26.41 5.70 35.15
CA ALA A 55 -25.96 5.32 36.48
C ALA A 55 -25.19 6.47 37.15
N PRO A 56 -25.39 6.73 38.46
CA PRO A 56 -24.70 7.81 39.16
C PRO A 56 -23.17 7.56 39.14
N GLY A 57 -22.40 8.60 38.77
CA GLY A 57 -20.97 8.50 38.48
C GLY A 57 -20.08 8.05 39.65
N GLY A 58 -20.56 8.17 40.90
CA GLY A 58 -19.77 7.83 42.08
C GLY A 58 -18.46 8.64 42.19
N THR A 59 -17.64 8.32 43.19
CA THR A 59 -16.30 8.92 43.35
C THR A 59 -15.20 7.84 43.24
N GLY A 60 -14.02 8.26 42.77
CA GLY A 60 -12.84 7.39 42.66
C GLY A 60 -13.02 6.23 41.68
N ARG A 61 -12.73 5.00 42.13
CA ARG A 61 -12.67 3.79 41.28
C ARG A 61 -13.98 3.48 40.53
N ARG A 62 -15.14 3.78 41.12
CA ARG A 62 -16.44 3.54 40.48
C ARG A 62 -16.69 4.42 39.25
N ALA A 63 -16.20 5.67 39.27
CA ALA A 63 -16.29 6.57 38.14
C ALA A 63 -15.42 6.08 36.97
N LEU A 64 -14.19 5.66 37.29
CA LEU A 64 -13.24 5.10 36.33
C LEU A 64 -13.74 3.80 35.70
N ASP A 65 -14.27 2.87 36.49
CA ASP A 65 -14.85 1.62 35.99
C ASP A 65 -16.06 1.88 35.07
N ARG A 66 -16.91 2.86 35.43
CA ARG A 66 -18.04 3.29 34.60
C ARG A 66 -17.56 3.87 33.27
N ASP A 67 -16.58 4.77 33.30
CA ASP A 67 -16.09 5.44 32.09
C ASP A 67 -15.38 4.46 31.15
N GLN A 68 -14.61 3.50 31.69
CA GLN A 68 -14.04 2.41 30.93
C GLN A 68 -15.14 1.54 30.28
N GLU A 69 -16.20 1.23 31.00
CA GLU A 69 -17.34 0.47 30.46
C GLU A 69 -18.07 1.25 29.36
N VAL A 70 -18.28 2.56 29.54
CA VAL A 70 -18.86 3.44 28.51
C VAL A 70 -17.99 3.45 27.26
N ARG A 71 -16.67 3.62 27.39
CA ARG A 71 -15.74 3.59 26.26
C ARG A 71 -15.78 2.24 25.54
N ARG A 72 -15.75 1.12 26.28
CA ARG A 72 -15.82 -0.24 25.75
C ARG A 72 -17.11 -0.50 24.97
N LEU A 73 -18.26 -0.18 25.56
CA LEU A 73 -19.57 -0.35 24.93
C LEU A 73 -19.71 0.56 23.70
N THR A 74 -19.27 1.82 23.79
CA THR A 74 -19.31 2.77 22.66
C THR A 74 -18.45 2.28 21.49
N ALA A 75 -17.23 1.80 21.76
CA ALA A 75 -16.35 1.26 20.73
C ALA A 75 -16.95 0.02 20.06
N ARG A 76 -17.51 -0.91 20.83
CA ARG A 76 -18.16 -2.11 20.29
C ARG A 76 -19.39 -1.78 19.45
N LEU A 77 -20.22 -0.84 19.90
CA LEU A 77 -21.40 -0.37 19.17
C LEU A 77 -21.03 0.31 17.86
N ARG A 78 -19.98 1.15 17.86
CA ARG A 78 -19.46 1.81 16.67
C ARG A 78 -18.97 0.78 15.65
N ALA A 79 -18.29 -0.28 16.10
CA ALA A 79 -17.84 -1.37 15.24
C ALA A 79 -19.04 -2.12 14.58
N LEU A 80 -20.04 -2.51 15.37
CA LEU A 80 -21.22 -3.24 14.85
C LEU A 80 -22.14 -2.37 13.97
N ARG A 81 -22.18 -1.05 14.18
CA ARG A 81 -22.97 -0.14 13.32
C ARG A 81 -22.26 0.21 12.01
N ARG A 82 -20.92 0.21 12.02
CA ARG A 82 -20.12 0.48 10.83
C ARG A 82 -20.30 -0.62 9.78
N TYR A 83 -20.26 -1.88 10.22
CA TYR A 83 -20.35 -3.05 9.36
C TYR A 83 -21.73 -3.69 9.52
N ARG A 84 -22.51 -3.76 8.44
CA ARG A 84 -23.78 -4.49 8.35
C ARG A 84 -23.49 -5.94 7.95
N LEU A 85 -24.18 -6.51 6.96
CA LEU A 85 -23.91 -7.88 6.50
C LEU A 85 -22.50 -8.06 5.88
N ASP A 86 -21.88 -6.97 5.44
CA ASP A 86 -20.47 -6.88 5.01
C ASP A 86 -19.46 -7.18 6.14
N LEU A 87 -19.95 -7.48 7.34
CA LEU A 87 -19.15 -8.07 8.40
C LEU A 87 -18.74 -9.53 8.09
N CYS A 88 -19.43 -10.23 7.19
CA CYS A 88 -19.10 -11.59 6.76
C CYS A 88 -18.23 -11.57 5.49
N LEU A 89 -17.04 -12.15 5.57
CA LEU A 89 -16.07 -12.18 4.46
C LEU A 89 -16.35 -13.33 3.48
N GLY A 90 -16.85 -14.45 3.99
CA GLY A 90 -17.01 -15.68 3.24
C GLY A 90 -17.36 -16.85 4.15
N HIS A 91 -17.36 -18.05 3.60
CA HIS A 91 -17.48 -19.28 4.38
C HIS A 91 -16.56 -20.38 3.86
N MET A 92 -16.33 -21.39 4.67
CA MET A 92 -15.58 -22.59 4.29
C MET A 92 -16.31 -23.85 4.74
N VAL A 93 -16.18 -24.92 3.95
CA VAL A 93 -16.74 -26.25 4.23
C VAL A 93 -15.57 -27.20 4.47
N SER A 94 -15.62 -27.94 5.58
CA SER A 94 -14.59 -28.92 5.95
C SER A 94 -14.95 -30.30 5.41
N ALA A 95 -13.95 -31.16 5.19
CA ALA A 95 -14.19 -32.57 4.89
C ALA A 95 -14.89 -33.31 6.05
N ASP A 96 -14.64 -32.87 7.29
CA ASP A 96 -15.21 -33.47 8.49
C ASP A 96 -16.63 -32.99 8.81
N ASP A 97 -17.02 -31.84 8.25
CA ASP A 97 -18.25 -31.13 8.62
C ASP A 97 -18.83 -30.42 7.39
N PRO A 98 -19.96 -30.91 6.85
CA PRO A 98 -20.57 -30.34 5.66
C PRO A 98 -21.29 -29.01 5.94
N GLU A 99 -21.46 -28.59 7.20
CA GLU A 99 -22.04 -27.29 7.51
C GLU A 99 -21.04 -26.15 7.21
N PRO A 100 -21.44 -25.11 6.44
CA PRO A 100 -20.58 -23.97 6.17
C PRO A 100 -20.24 -23.19 7.43
N ARG A 101 -18.95 -22.95 7.64
CA ARG A 101 -18.44 -22.08 8.71
C ARG A 101 -18.17 -20.70 8.15
N TYR A 102 -19.00 -19.74 8.54
CA TYR A 102 -18.89 -18.35 8.06
C TYR A 102 -17.83 -17.58 8.84
N ILE A 103 -16.99 -16.85 8.11
CA ILE A 103 -15.89 -16.05 8.65
C ILE A 103 -16.30 -14.59 8.61
N GLY A 104 -16.13 -13.88 9.73
CA GLY A 104 -16.49 -12.48 9.86
C GLY A 104 -15.41 -11.64 10.52
N ARG A 105 -15.54 -10.31 10.34
CA ARG A 105 -14.65 -9.28 10.92
C ARG A 105 -14.60 -9.33 12.46
N PHE A 106 -15.69 -9.83 13.06
CA PHE A 106 -15.82 -10.11 14.47
C PHE A 106 -16.60 -11.41 14.65
N GLY A 107 -16.38 -12.09 15.77
CA GLY A 107 -17.25 -13.19 16.19
C GLY A 107 -18.67 -12.70 16.46
N LEU A 108 -19.67 -13.44 15.95
CA LEU A 108 -21.08 -13.21 16.21
C LEU A 108 -21.74 -14.53 16.63
N THR A 109 -22.53 -14.45 17.68
CA THR A 109 -23.31 -15.58 18.22
C THR A 109 -24.77 -15.17 18.30
N ASP A 110 -25.66 -16.09 17.95
CA ASP A 110 -27.09 -15.87 18.16
C ASP A 110 -27.48 -16.00 19.64
N SER A 111 -28.74 -15.70 19.93
CA SER A 111 -29.34 -15.78 21.26
C SER A 111 -29.44 -17.21 21.81
N ALA A 112 -29.36 -18.23 20.95
CA ALA A 112 -29.27 -19.63 21.33
C ALA A 112 -27.81 -20.08 21.58
N GLY A 113 -26.82 -19.18 21.43
CA GLY A 113 -25.40 -19.46 21.61
C GLY A 113 -24.75 -20.15 20.41
N ARG A 114 -25.45 -20.29 19.27
CA ARG A 114 -24.85 -20.80 18.04
C ARG A 114 -23.93 -19.75 17.45
N ARG A 115 -22.75 -20.17 17.04
CA ARG A 115 -21.77 -19.29 16.40
C ARG A 115 -22.19 -19.06 14.95
N LEU A 116 -22.63 -17.85 14.65
CA LEU A 116 -22.98 -17.44 13.30
C LEU A 116 -21.72 -17.06 12.52
N LEU A 117 -20.82 -16.30 13.15
CA LEU A 117 -19.58 -15.86 12.51
C LEU A 117 -18.38 -16.17 13.39
N ILE A 118 -17.35 -16.75 12.78
CA ILE A 118 -16.03 -16.93 13.38
C ILE A 118 -15.23 -15.66 13.16
N ASP A 119 -14.64 -15.11 14.22
CA ASP A 119 -13.72 -14.00 14.09
C ASP A 119 -12.54 -14.42 13.21
N TRP A 120 -12.28 -13.68 12.14
CA TRP A 120 -11.20 -13.97 11.21
C TRP A 120 -9.82 -14.03 11.89
N ARG A 121 -9.63 -13.39 13.05
CA ARG A 121 -8.38 -13.43 13.83
C ARG A 121 -8.23 -14.71 14.66
N SER A 122 -9.24 -15.56 14.69
CA SER A 122 -9.24 -16.82 15.43
C SER A 122 -8.42 -17.88 14.67
N PRO A 123 -7.66 -18.75 15.36
CA PRO A 123 -7.01 -19.91 14.73
C PRO A 123 -7.97 -20.79 13.92
N ALA A 124 -9.25 -20.84 14.33
CA ALA A 124 -10.27 -21.59 13.61
C ALA A 124 -10.61 -21.02 12.21
N ALA A 125 -10.18 -19.80 11.89
CA ALA A 125 -10.35 -19.17 10.57
C ALA A 125 -9.10 -19.33 9.68
N GLU A 126 -7.99 -19.87 10.18
CA GLU A 126 -6.75 -20.04 9.43
C GLU A 126 -6.94 -20.73 8.07
N PRO A 127 -7.71 -21.85 7.96
CA PRO A 127 -7.87 -22.52 6.68
C PRO A 127 -8.51 -21.62 5.61
N PHE A 128 -9.36 -20.66 5.99
CA PHE A 128 -10.00 -19.76 5.04
C PHE A 128 -8.98 -18.92 4.25
N PHE A 129 -7.91 -18.48 4.91
CA PHE A 129 -6.85 -17.66 4.33
C PHE A 129 -5.66 -18.48 3.83
N GLY A 130 -5.25 -19.50 4.58
CA GLY A 130 -4.03 -20.27 4.33
C GLY A 130 -4.21 -21.53 3.49
N ALA A 131 -5.44 -22.00 3.26
CA ALA A 131 -5.64 -23.17 2.41
C ALA A 131 -5.25 -22.86 0.96
N THR A 132 -4.48 -23.78 0.40
CA THR A 132 -4.08 -23.84 -1.00
C THR A 132 -4.52 -25.18 -1.58
N HIS A 133 -4.47 -25.35 -2.89
CA HIS A 133 -4.81 -26.65 -3.48
C HIS A 133 -3.79 -27.75 -3.11
N ALA A 134 -2.52 -27.40 -2.85
CA ALA A 134 -1.51 -28.36 -2.40
C ALA A 134 -1.73 -28.76 -0.93
N ASN A 135 -2.14 -27.80 -0.11
CA ASN A 135 -2.46 -28.01 1.30
C ASN A 135 -3.85 -27.42 1.61
N PRO A 136 -4.93 -28.20 1.38
CA PRO A 136 -6.31 -27.77 1.63
C PRO A 136 -6.63 -27.46 3.09
N MET A 137 -5.74 -27.83 4.03
CA MET A 137 -5.97 -27.66 5.48
C MET A 137 -7.32 -28.26 5.95
N GLY A 138 -7.75 -29.36 5.32
CA GLY A 138 -9.02 -30.05 5.61
C GLY A 138 -10.25 -29.45 4.94
N LEU A 139 -10.11 -28.42 4.08
CA LEU A 139 -11.24 -27.83 3.36
C LEU A 139 -11.65 -28.66 2.15
N VAL A 140 -12.96 -28.70 1.90
CA VAL A 140 -13.60 -29.17 0.67
C VAL A 140 -13.81 -28.01 -0.28
N SER A 141 -14.37 -26.91 0.21
CA SER A 141 -14.54 -25.68 -0.55
C SER A 141 -14.47 -24.44 0.34
N ARG A 142 -14.20 -23.29 -0.28
CA ARG A 142 -14.41 -21.97 0.32
C ARG A 142 -15.16 -21.05 -0.64
N ARG A 143 -16.03 -20.21 -0.09
CA ARG A 143 -16.71 -19.12 -0.79
C ARG A 143 -16.24 -17.78 -0.27
N ARG A 144 -15.98 -16.83 -1.17
CA ARG A 144 -15.65 -15.43 -0.86
C ARG A 144 -16.67 -14.49 -1.46
N TYR A 145 -17.02 -13.43 -0.74
CA TYR A 145 -18.00 -12.43 -1.20
C TYR A 145 -17.34 -11.12 -1.58
N ARG A 146 -17.80 -10.51 -2.68
CA ARG A 146 -17.54 -9.11 -3.00
C ARG A 146 -18.69 -8.26 -2.49
N TRP A 147 -18.40 -7.39 -1.52
CA TRP A 147 -19.38 -6.46 -0.99
C TRP A 147 -19.26 -5.09 -1.66
N THR A 148 -20.39 -4.49 -2.01
CA THR A 148 -20.47 -3.10 -2.45
C THR A 148 -21.71 -2.47 -1.83
N ARG A 149 -21.50 -1.40 -1.04
CA ARG A 149 -22.58 -0.67 -0.34
C ARG A 149 -23.51 -1.57 0.51
N GLY A 150 -22.98 -2.66 1.05
CA GLY A 150 -23.70 -3.61 1.89
C GLY A 150 -24.50 -4.69 1.15
N ARG A 151 -24.25 -4.88 -0.15
CA ARG A 151 -24.79 -5.99 -0.96
C ARG A 151 -23.67 -6.76 -1.66
N ILE A 152 -23.92 -8.03 -1.97
CA ILE A 152 -22.98 -8.92 -2.66
C ILE A 152 -23.11 -8.69 -4.17
N THR A 153 -22.06 -8.15 -4.80
CA THR A 153 -22.00 -7.88 -6.24
C THR A 153 -21.33 -8.99 -7.05
N ASP A 154 -20.58 -9.86 -6.37
CA ASP A 154 -19.96 -11.07 -6.94
C ASP A 154 -19.58 -12.03 -5.82
N TYR A 155 -19.35 -13.29 -6.14
CA TYR A 155 -18.77 -14.27 -5.23
C TYR A 155 -18.00 -15.35 -6.01
N TRP A 156 -17.08 -16.02 -5.33
CA TRP A 156 -16.23 -17.07 -5.90
C TRP A 156 -16.20 -18.28 -5.01
N ASP A 157 -16.34 -19.45 -5.63
CA ASP A 157 -16.13 -20.74 -5.00
C ASP A 157 -14.78 -21.31 -5.42
N GLU A 158 -13.97 -21.67 -4.43
CA GLU A 158 -12.74 -22.42 -4.62
C GLU A 158 -12.93 -23.81 -4.02
N VAL A 159 -12.72 -24.85 -4.83
CA VAL A 159 -12.92 -26.24 -4.43
C VAL A 159 -11.57 -26.93 -4.38
N PHE A 160 -11.26 -27.53 -3.23
CA PHE A 160 -9.97 -28.17 -2.98
C PHE A 160 -10.00 -29.69 -3.21
N THR A 161 -11.17 -30.29 -3.39
CA THR A 161 -11.33 -31.75 -3.57
C THR A 161 -12.07 -32.12 -4.87
N PRO A 162 -11.72 -33.24 -5.53
CA PRO A 162 -12.37 -33.69 -6.77
C PRO A 162 -13.89 -33.90 -6.66
N ASP A 163 -14.37 -34.31 -5.49
CA ASP A 163 -15.80 -34.59 -5.26
C ASP A 163 -16.62 -33.31 -5.02
N GLY A 164 -15.97 -32.16 -4.76
CA GLY A 164 -16.65 -30.89 -4.51
C GLY A 164 -17.11 -30.14 -5.76
N PHE A 165 -16.70 -30.57 -6.96
CA PHE A 165 -16.93 -29.84 -8.21
C PHE A 165 -18.38 -29.89 -8.72
N GLU A 166 -19.12 -30.97 -8.48
CA GLU A 166 -20.49 -31.15 -9.02
C GLU A 166 -21.51 -30.12 -8.49
N GLY A 167 -21.26 -29.50 -7.33
CA GLY A 167 -22.14 -28.49 -6.71
C GLY A 167 -21.72 -27.02 -6.90
N HIS A 168 -20.51 -26.75 -7.38
CA HIS A 168 -19.93 -25.41 -7.45
C HIS A 168 -19.56 -24.97 -8.88
N ALA A 169 -19.74 -25.84 -9.88
CA ALA A 169 -19.27 -25.64 -11.27
C ALA A 169 -19.69 -24.30 -11.92
N ALA A 170 -20.81 -23.72 -11.52
CA ALA A 170 -21.31 -22.44 -12.05
C ALA A 170 -20.73 -21.19 -11.38
N ALA A 171 -19.97 -21.33 -10.28
CA ALA A 171 -19.42 -20.20 -9.53
C ALA A 171 -17.93 -20.37 -9.17
N LEU A 172 -17.25 -21.35 -9.79
CA LEU A 172 -15.80 -21.49 -9.67
C LEU A 172 -15.10 -20.23 -10.16
N ASP A 173 -14.00 -19.86 -9.50
CA ASP A 173 -13.08 -18.89 -10.10
C ASP A 173 -12.38 -19.47 -11.34
N ASP A 174 -11.88 -18.60 -12.22
CA ASP A 174 -11.29 -19.01 -13.51
C ASP A 174 -10.12 -20.00 -13.33
N GLN A 175 -9.37 -19.86 -12.23
CA GLN A 175 -8.27 -20.77 -11.89
C GLN A 175 -8.77 -22.16 -11.48
N SER A 176 -9.81 -22.24 -10.65
CA SER A 176 -10.41 -23.47 -10.14
C SER A 176 -11.20 -24.19 -11.22
N ALA A 177 -11.94 -23.44 -12.07
CA ALA A 177 -12.62 -23.98 -13.25
C ALA A 177 -11.62 -24.62 -14.22
N PHE A 178 -10.47 -23.96 -14.43
CA PHE A 178 -9.41 -24.48 -15.27
C PHE A 178 -8.67 -25.67 -14.65
N ILE A 179 -8.27 -25.59 -13.37
CA ILE A 179 -7.63 -26.70 -12.65
C ILE A 179 -8.57 -27.92 -12.63
N ALA A 180 -9.87 -27.73 -12.44
CA ALA A 180 -10.87 -28.81 -12.53
C ALA A 180 -10.87 -29.46 -13.92
N SER A 181 -10.83 -28.66 -14.98
CA SER A 181 -10.80 -29.16 -16.37
C SER A 181 -9.51 -29.93 -16.70
N LEU A 182 -8.36 -29.50 -16.14
CA LEU A 182 -7.09 -30.21 -16.28
C LEU A 182 -7.05 -31.49 -15.44
N GLY A 183 -7.61 -31.47 -14.23
CA GLY A 183 -7.72 -32.64 -13.36
C GLY A 183 -8.63 -33.74 -13.93
N ALA A 184 -9.65 -33.36 -14.72
CA ALA A 184 -10.50 -34.28 -15.46
C ALA A 184 -9.75 -35.03 -16.58
N SER A 185 -8.62 -34.50 -17.06
CA SER A 185 -7.76 -35.15 -18.05
C SER A 185 -6.99 -36.30 -17.41
N ARG A 186 -7.37 -37.54 -17.72
CA ARG A 186 -6.88 -38.80 -17.09
C ARG A 186 -5.37 -39.11 -17.25
N SER A 187 -4.56 -38.20 -17.78
CA SER A 187 -3.12 -38.44 -18.00
C SER A 187 -2.33 -38.36 -16.69
N PRO A 188 -1.55 -39.38 -16.31
CA PRO A 188 -0.67 -39.33 -15.12
C PRO A 188 0.28 -38.11 -15.12
N ARG A 189 0.81 -37.75 -16.29
CA ARG A 189 1.74 -36.61 -16.46
C ARG A 189 1.09 -35.25 -16.13
N MET A 190 -0.21 -35.09 -16.40
CA MET A 190 -0.92 -33.84 -16.11
C MET A 190 -1.18 -33.67 -14.60
N ARG A 191 -1.48 -34.78 -13.91
CA ARG A 191 -1.67 -34.78 -12.45
C ARG A 191 -0.37 -34.45 -11.70
N ASP A 192 0.75 -34.99 -12.15
CA ASP A 192 2.07 -34.70 -11.57
C ASP A 192 2.44 -33.21 -11.73
N VAL A 193 2.20 -32.64 -12.91
CA VAL A 193 2.46 -31.21 -13.19
C VAL A 193 1.57 -30.29 -12.36
N LEU A 194 0.28 -30.58 -12.22
CA LEU A 194 -0.62 -29.79 -11.36
C LEU A 194 -0.18 -29.81 -9.90
N SER A 195 0.21 -30.98 -9.39
CA SER A 195 0.75 -31.13 -8.04
C SER A 195 2.00 -30.26 -7.83
N THR A 196 2.90 -30.24 -8.83
CA THR A 196 4.09 -29.37 -8.79
C THR A 196 3.74 -27.89 -8.81
N ILE A 197 2.84 -27.44 -9.70
CA ILE A 197 2.39 -26.04 -9.74
C ILE A 197 1.85 -25.61 -8.37
N GLN A 198 0.99 -26.43 -7.78
CA GLN A 198 0.35 -26.11 -6.51
C GLN A 198 1.36 -26.10 -5.37
N ALA A 199 2.31 -27.04 -5.36
CA ALA A 199 3.36 -27.09 -4.35
C ALA A 199 4.31 -25.88 -4.41
N ASP A 200 4.74 -25.48 -5.62
CA ASP A 200 5.60 -24.31 -5.81
C ASP A 200 4.89 -23.02 -5.36
N GLN A 201 3.61 -22.87 -5.73
CA GLN A 201 2.80 -21.73 -5.30
C GLN A 201 2.55 -21.71 -3.79
N ASP A 202 2.25 -22.85 -3.16
CA ASP A 202 2.05 -22.94 -1.70
C ASP A 202 3.33 -22.60 -0.94
N ALA A 203 4.49 -23.08 -1.40
CA ALA A 203 5.79 -22.75 -0.81
C ALA A 203 6.04 -21.24 -0.83
N ILE A 204 5.73 -20.57 -1.96
CA ILE A 204 5.85 -19.11 -2.08
C ILE A 204 4.84 -18.40 -1.18
N ILE A 205 3.57 -18.82 -1.14
CA ILE A 205 2.54 -18.20 -0.32
C ILE A 205 2.91 -18.26 1.17
N ARG A 206 3.41 -19.41 1.63
CA ARG A 206 3.69 -19.66 3.05
C ARG A 206 5.08 -19.24 3.51
N ALA A 207 5.98 -18.86 2.61
CA ALA A 207 7.32 -18.42 2.97
C ALA A 207 7.28 -17.25 3.98
N GLY A 208 8.27 -17.13 4.85
CA GLY A 208 8.29 -16.09 5.89
C GLY A 208 8.35 -14.68 5.29
N SER A 209 7.91 -13.67 6.04
CA SER A 209 7.96 -12.25 5.65
C SER A 209 9.33 -11.59 5.94
N ARG A 210 10.36 -12.32 6.33
CA ARG A 210 11.65 -11.75 6.71
C ARG A 210 12.53 -11.54 5.48
N GLY A 211 12.86 -10.28 5.18
CA GLY A 211 13.67 -9.93 4.01
C GLY A 211 12.84 -9.83 2.72
N ALA A 212 13.53 -9.82 1.59
CA ALA A 212 12.93 -9.76 0.26
C ALA A 212 12.79 -11.16 -0.33
N LEU A 213 11.54 -11.56 -0.62
CA LEU A 213 11.27 -12.73 -1.44
C LEU A 213 10.99 -12.26 -2.87
N VAL A 214 11.81 -12.73 -3.82
CA VAL A 214 11.60 -12.53 -5.24
C VAL A 214 10.86 -13.73 -5.82
N VAL A 215 9.74 -13.46 -6.48
CA VAL A 215 8.94 -14.41 -7.24
C VAL A 215 9.20 -14.14 -8.72
N ASP A 216 10.15 -14.87 -9.28
CA ASP A 216 10.57 -14.76 -10.68
C ASP A 216 9.77 -15.73 -11.55
N GLY A 217 8.80 -15.20 -12.29
CA GLY A 217 7.85 -16.01 -13.04
C GLY A 217 7.51 -15.41 -14.38
N GLY A 218 7.59 -16.21 -15.44
CA GLY A 218 7.22 -15.78 -16.78
C GLY A 218 5.71 -15.53 -16.95
N PRO A 219 5.28 -15.06 -18.14
CA PRO A 219 3.87 -14.84 -18.44
C PRO A 219 3.03 -16.11 -18.23
N GLY A 220 1.81 -15.93 -17.72
CA GLY A 220 0.83 -17.00 -17.51
C GLY A 220 1.13 -18.00 -16.39
N THR A 221 2.13 -17.73 -15.54
CA THR A 221 2.47 -18.52 -14.34
C THR A 221 1.62 -18.18 -13.11
N GLY A 222 0.84 -17.08 -13.16
CA GLY A 222 0.01 -16.62 -12.05
C GLY A 222 0.75 -15.88 -10.94
N LYS A 223 1.97 -15.40 -11.19
CA LYS A 223 2.84 -14.69 -10.24
C LYS A 223 2.12 -13.62 -9.39
N THR A 224 1.30 -12.77 -10.01
CA THR A 224 0.52 -11.73 -9.33
C THR A 224 -0.47 -12.33 -8.34
N VAL A 225 -1.24 -13.35 -8.75
CA VAL A 225 -2.22 -14.00 -7.86
C VAL A 225 -1.50 -14.66 -6.67
N VAL A 226 -0.38 -15.33 -6.92
CA VAL A 226 0.45 -15.92 -5.86
C VAL A 226 0.89 -14.85 -4.84
N ALA A 227 1.30 -13.67 -5.32
CA ALA A 227 1.69 -12.55 -4.45
C ALA A 227 0.52 -11.96 -3.65
N LEU A 228 -0.67 -11.87 -4.23
CA LEU A 228 -1.87 -11.42 -3.51
C LEU A 228 -2.30 -12.43 -2.45
N HIS A 229 -2.28 -13.73 -2.76
CA HIS A 229 -2.56 -14.78 -1.78
C HIS A 229 -1.51 -14.80 -0.66
N ARG A 230 -0.24 -14.62 -1.00
CA ARG A 230 0.84 -14.44 -0.03
C ARG A 230 0.58 -13.25 0.88
N THR A 231 0.15 -12.11 0.32
CA THR A 231 -0.17 -10.91 1.09
C THR A 231 -1.24 -11.18 2.14
N ALA A 232 -2.34 -11.82 1.74
CA ALA A 232 -3.41 -12.21 2.64
C ALA A 232 -2.91 -13.21 3.72
N TYR A 233 -2.14 -14.22 3.31
CA TYR A 233 -1.54 -15.17 4.25
C TYR A 233 -0.63 -14.48 5.28
N LEU A 234 0.20 -13.52 4.87
CA LEU A 234 1.09 -12.79 5.76
C LEU A 234 0.33 -11.84 6.70
N CYS A 235 -0.70 -11.15 6.22
CA CYS A 235 -1.57 -10.31 7.06
C CYS A 235 -2.22 -11.13 8.19
N TYR A 236 -2.56 -12.39 7.91
CA TYR A 236 -3.07 -13.32 8.91
C TYR A 236 -1.97 -13.94 9.80
N SER A 237 -0.90 -14.46 9.21
CA SER A 237 0.09 -15.29 9.90
C SER A 237 1.18 -14.51 10.64
N ASP A 238 1.48 -13.26 10.24
CA ASP A 238 2.50 -12.42 10.88
C ASP A 238 1.86 -11.38 11.83
N PRO A 239 2.05 -11.51 13.15
CA PRO A 239 1.53 -10.55 14.13
C PRO A 239 1.98 -9.10 13.91
N ARG A 240 3.12 -8.88 13.24
CA ARG A 240 3.61 -7.52 12.92
C ARG A 240 2.71 -6.81 11.92
N LEU A 241 2.04 -7.56 11.05
CA LEU A 241 1.11 -7.05 10.04
C LEU A 241 -0.31 -6.91 10.62
N ARG A 242 -0.67 -7.70 11.63
CA ARG A 242 -2.00 -7.67 12.28
C ARG A 242 -2.30 -6.42 13.12
N ASN A 243 -1.28 -5.86 13.78
CA ASN A 243 -1.47 -4.83 14.82
C ASN A 243 -1.29 -3.39 14.32
N ARG A 244 -0.87 -3.19 13.07
CA ARG A 244 -0.73 -1.87 12.45
C ARG A 244 -1.82 -1.71 11.39
N HIS A 245 -2.81 -0.85 11.66
CA HIS A 245 -3.70 -0.34 10.62
C HIS A 245 -2.81 0.26 9.51
N GLY A 246 -2.89 -0.23 8.28
CA GLY A 246 -2.04 0.25 7.17
C GLY A 246 -0.66 -0.41 7.03
N GLY A 247 -0.48 -1.65 7.49
CA GLY A 247 0.83 -2.32 7.51
C GLY A 247 1.38 -2.80 6.15
N VAL A 248 0.58 -2.81 5.08
CA VAL A 248 0.99 -3.34 3.77
C VAL A 248 0.73 -2.33 2.66
N LEU A 249 1.73 -2.17 1.78
CA LEU A 249 1.63 -1.42 0.52
C LEU A 249 1.76 -2.37 -0.67
N VAL A 250 0.88 -2.25 -1.66
CA VAL A 250 0.96 -2.95 -2.94
C VAL A 250 1.21 -1.92 -4.03
N VAL A 251 2.33 -2.06 -4.72
CA VAL A 251 2.79 -1.17 -5.78
C VAL A 251 2.64 -1.87 -7.11
N GLY A 252 1.81 -1.31 -7.98
CA GLY A 252 1.57 -1.83 -9.33
C GLY A 252 2.10 -0.92 -10.45
N PRO A 253 2.21 -1.44 -11.68
CA PRO A 253 2.78 -0.72 -12.81
C PRO A 253 1.91 0.45 -13.32
N HIS A 254 0.57 0.31 -13.30
CA HIS A 254 -0.35 1.31 -13.86
C HIS A 254 -1.77 1.20 -13.27
N GLN A 255 -2.59 2.22 -13.52
CA GLN A 255 -3.94 2.35 -12.96
C GLN A 255 -4.92 1.22 -13.35
N PRO A 256 -5.00 0.76 -14.62
CA PRO A 256 -5.83 -0.41 -14.96
C PRO A 256 -5.49 -1.67 -14.16
N TYR A 257 -4.22 -1.92 -13.89
CA TYR A 257 -3.78 -3.03 -13.04
C TYR A 257 -4.24 -2.84 -11.58
N LEU A 258 -4.12 -1.62 -11.02
CA LEU A 258 -4.55 -1.38 -9.64
C LEU A 258 -6.04 -1.61 -9.47
N ALA A 259 -6.86 -1.29 -10.47
CA ALA A 259 -8.30 -1.56 -10.43
C ALA A 259 -8.58 -3.07 -10.31
N TYR A 260 -7.86 -3.89 -11.08
CA TYR A 260 -7.94 -5.36 -10.96
C TYR A 260 -7.51 -5.86 -9.58
N VAL A 261 -6.41 -5.36 -9.03
CA VAL A 261 -5.93 -5.77 -7.70
C VAL A 261 -6.83 -5.31 -6.57
N ALA A 262 -7.36 -4.08 -6.66
CA ALA A 262 -8.33 -3.52 -5.73
C ALA A 262 -9.63 -4.32 -5.68
N ASP A 263 -9.94 -5.08 -6.74
CA ASP A 263 -11.08 -5.99 -6.79
C ASP A 263 -10.80 -7.37 -6.16
N VAL A 264 -9.53 -7.74 -5.96
CA VAL A 264 -9.08 -9.04 -5.44
C VAL A 264 -8.73 -8.97 -3.96
N LEU A 265 -7.99 -7.96 -3.49
CA LEU A 265 -7.54 -7.89 -2.08
C LEU A 265 -8.68 -7.78 -1.05
N PRO A 266 -9.74 -6.96 -1.26
CA PRO A 266 -10.89 -6.95 -0.36
C PRO A 266 -11.61 -8.29 -0.30
N SER A 267 -11.62 -9.04 -1.41
CA SER A 267 -12.18 -10.41 -1.45
C SER A 267 -11.36 -11.42 -0.63
N LEU A 268 -10.09 -11.08 -0.35
CA LEU A 268 -9.19 -11.82 0.55
C LEU A 268 -9.33 -11.38 2.02
N GLY A 269 -10.23 -10.45 2.34
CA GLY A 269 -10.53 -10.00 3.71
C GLY A 269 -9.75 -8.78 4.19
N GLU A 270 -8.90 -8.20 3.34
CA GLU A 270 -7.95 -7.14 3.73
C GLU A 270 -8.42 -5.75 3.22
N GLU A 271 -8.89 -4.89 4.13
CA GLU A 271 -9.30 -3.50 3.81
C GLU A 271 -8.24 -2.44 4.16
N ASP A 272 -7.19 -2.84 4.89
CA ASP A 272 -6.14 -1.92 5.37
C ASP A 272 -4.88 -1.92 4.48
N VAL A 273 -4.95 -2.54 3.29
CA VAL A 273 -3.86 -2.54 2.31
C VAL A 273 -3.91 -1.26 1.48
N GLN A 274 -2.80 -0.54 1.43
CA GLN A 274 -2.66 0.60 0.52
C GLN A 274 -2.25 0.10 -0.86
N ILE A 275 -2.92 0.57 -1.91
CA ILE A 275 -2.65 0.19 -3.31
C ILE A 275 -2.34 1.46 -4.07
N CYS A 276 -1.19 1.52 -4.74
CA CYS A 276 -0.79 2.70 -5.49
C CYS A 276 0.16 2.37 -6.64
N THR A 277 0.39 3.33 -7.53
CA THR A 277 1.54 3.32 -8.43
C THR A 277 2.69 4.09 -7.76
N LEU A 278 3.92 3.93 -8.27
CA LEU A 278 5.05 4.73 -7.76
C LEU A 278 4.82 6.24 -7.88
N ARG A 279 4.10 6.68 -8.92
CA ARG A 279 3.78 8.09 -9.13
C ARG A 279 2.88 8.65 -8.03
N ASP A 280 2.02 7.83 -7.45
CA ASP A 280 1.08 8.26 -6.42
C ASP A 280 1.75 8.49 -5.06
N LEU A 281 3.00 8.03 -4.87
CA LEU A 281 3.76 8.24 -3.63
C LEU A 281 4.20 9.69 -3.43
N VAL A 282 4.12 10.51 -4.48
CA VAL A 282 4.57 11.91 -4.47
C VAL A 282 3.50 12.77 -5.15
N ALA A 283 3.18 13.93 -4.59
CA ALA A 283 2.05 14.76 -5.04
C ALA A 283 2.22 15.24 -6.50
N GLU A 284 3.46 15.48 -6.91
CA GLU A 284 3.86 15.95 -8.23
C GLU A 284 3.70 14.87 -9.31
N GLY A 285 3.57 13.59 -8.93
CA GLY A 285 3.49 12.46 -9.85
C GLY A 285 2.27 12.49 -10.78
N ALA A 286 1.17 13.12 -10.36
CA ALA A 286 -0.01 13.31 -11.20
C ALA A 286 0.23 14.26 -12.39
N THR A 287 1.16 15.20 -12.25
CA THR A 287 1.48 16.22 -13.26
C THR A 287 2.80 16.01 -13.97
N ALA A 288 3.64 15.10 -13.46
CA ALA A 288 4.99 14.87 -13.98
C ALA A 288 4.96 14.28 -15.41
N ALA A 289 5.70 14.91 -16.31
CA ALA A 289 5.85 14.46 -17.69
C ALA A 289 6.88 13.33 -17.81
N VAL A 290 6.82 12.56 -18.89
CA VAL A 290 7.87 11.57 -19.19
C VAL A 290 9.14 12.33 -19.61
N GLU A 291 10.30 11.89 -19.09
CA GLU A 291 11.59 12.44 -19.49
C GLU A 291 11.89 12.06 -20.94
N THR A 292 12.17 13.06 -21.78
CA THR A 292 12.40 12.85 -23.21
C THR A 292 13.86 12.58 -23.54
N ASP A 293 14.79 13.04 -22.69
CA ASP A 293 16.22 12.80 -22.88
C ASP A 293 16.63 11.49 -22.18
N PRO A 294 17.05 10.45 -22.94
CA PRO A 294 17.39 9.15 -22.38
C PRO A 294 18.64 9.22 -21.48
N GLU A 295 19.56 10.14 -21.71
CA GLU A 295 20.76 10.28 -20.88
C GLU A 295 20.41 10.93 -19.53
N VAL A 296 19.53 11.93 -19.53
CA VAL A 296 18.97 12.51 -18.30
C VAL A 296 18.23 11.45 -17.49
N ALA A 297 17.36 10.66 -18.14
CA ALA A 297 16.62 9.58 -17.50
C ALA A 297 17.58 8.54 -16.88
N ARG A 298 18.62 8.14 -17.61
CA ARG A 298 19.65 7.19 -17.15
C ARG A 298 20.40 7.70 -15.93
N LEU A 299 20.82 8.96 -15.93
CA LEU A 299 21.53 9.58 -14.80
C LEU A 299 20.65 9.66 -13.55
N LYS A 300 19.38 10.06 -13.72
CA LYS A 300 18.40 10.18 -12.63
C LYS A 300 17.92 8.83 -12.08
N ALA A 301 17.98 7.77 -12.88
CA ALA A 301 17.62 6.41 -12.48
C ALA A 301 18.56 5.80 -11.43
N SER A 302 19.74 6.39 -11.19
CA SER A 302 20.72 5.85 -10.23
C SER A 302 20.38 6.20 -8.78
N ALA A 303 20.53 5.21 -7.89
CA ALA A 303 20.47 5.42 -6.44
C ALA A 303 21.52 6.44 -5.94
N ASP A 304 22.65 6.58 -6.64
CA ASP A 304 23.70 7.54 -6.28
C ASP A 304 23.19 8.97 -6.35
N LEU A 305 22.44 9.31 -7.39
CA LEU A 305 21.90 10.66 -7.54
C LEU A 305 20.87 10.96 -6.45
N VAL A 306 20.08 9.96 -6.02
CA VAL A 306 19.20 10.10 -4.85
C VAL A 306 20.01 10.35 -3.57
N ARG A 307 21.20 9.74 -3.42
CA ARG A 307 22.10 10.02 -2.28
C ARG A 307 22.63 11.45 -2.26
N ALA A 308 22.68 12.14 -3.41
CA ALA A 308 23.08 13.54 -3.47
C ALA A 308 22.12 14.46 -2.70
N VAL A 309 20.86 14.06 -2.51
CA VAL A 309 19.89 14.79 -1.68
C VAL A 309 20.36 14.90 -0.22
N GLU A 310 20.97 13.85 0.32
CA GLU A 310 21.51 13.90 1.69
C GLU A 310 22.64 14.94 1.80
N ALA A 311 23.53 14.99 0.82
CA ALA A 311 24.58 16.00 0.76
C ALA A 311 24.02 17.42 0.58
N ALA A 312 22.95 17.55 -0.20
CA ALA A 312 22.24 18.81 -0.44
C ALA A 312 21.61 19.36 0.86
N VAL A 313 20.99 18.49 1.67
CA VAL A 313 20.41 18.89 2.97
C VAL A 313 21.50 19.21 3.99
N ARG A 314 22.55 18.38 4.11
CA ARG A 314 23.67 18.61 5.04
C ARG A 314 24.39 19.93 4.84
N PHE A 315 24.38 20.48 3.62
CA PHE A 315 24.91 21.80 3.34
C PHE A 315 24.25 22.92 4.17
N TYR A 316 23.00 22.71 4.60
CA TYR A 316 22.23 23.64 5.42
C TYR A 316 22.20 23.25 6.90
N GLU A 317 23.01 22.27 7.33
CA GLU A 317 23.10 21.76 8.71
C GLU A 317 24.48 22.09 9.33
N GLU A 318 25.01 23.27 9.05
CA GLU A 318 26.33 23.71 9.54
C GLU A 318 26.15 24.67 10.75
N PRO A 319 26.65 24.32 11.95
CA PRO A 319 26.52 25.18 13.12
C PRO A 319 27.37 26.46 12.99
N PRO A 320 26.95 27.58 13.60
CA PRO A 320 27.74 28.80 13.65
C PRO A 320 29.13 28.58 14.27
N THR A 321 30.18 29.02 13.57
CA THR A 321 31.57 28.93 14.05
C THR A 321 31.99 30.11 14.92
N THR A 322 31.15 31.14 15.01
CA THR A 322 31.36 32.34 15.83
C THR A 322 30.28 32.42 16.91
N GLY A 323 30.69 32.61 18.17
CA GLY A 323 29.76 32.84 19.26
C GLY A 323 29.06 34.19 19.20
N MET A 324 28.02 34.35 20.03
CA MET A 324 27.26 35.59 20.16
C MET A 324 26.85 35.86 21.60
N SER A 325 26.61 37.13 21.94
CA SER A 325 25.96 37.51 23.19
C SER A 325 24.45 37.46 23.01
N VAL A 326 23.75 36.78 23.91
CA VAL A 326 22.29 36.66 23.93
C VAL A 326 21.75 37.53 25.07
N ALA A 327 21.17 38.67 24.73
CA ALA A 327 20.55 39.56 25.71
C ALA A 327 19.23 38.96 26.24
N THR A 328 19.07 39.00 27.56
CA THR A 328 17.81 38.84 28.28
C THR A 328 17.33 40.20 28.79
N ASP A 329 16.16 40.26 29.42
CA ASP A 329 15.63 41.51 29.98
C ASP A 329 16.55 42.13 31.06
N THR A 330 17.46 41.36 31.66
CA THR A 330 18.32 41.79 32.79
C THR A 330 19.79 41.39 32.73
N SER A 331 20.19 40.44 31.87
CA SER A 331 21.58 40.00 31.72
C SER A 331 21.95 39.65 30.27
N GLU A 332 23.25 39.49 29.99
CA GLU A 332 23.77 38.97 28.73
C GLU A 332 24.43 37.61 28.95
N ILE A 333 24.00 36.60 28.18
CA ILE A 333 24.53 35.23 28.26
C ILE A 333 25.40 34.97 27.02
N TRP A 334 26.63 34.51 27.21
CA TRP A 334 27.51 34.16 26.11
C TRP A 334 27.20 32.77 25.54
N LEU A 335 26.89 32.71 24.25
CA LEU A 335 26.68 31.49 23.47
C LEU A 335 27.87 31.25 22.55
N GLY A 336 28.71 30.27 22.88
CA GLY A 336 29.91 29.91 22.13
C GLY A 336 29.65 29.01 20.92
N ALA A 337 30.68 28.76 20.11
CA ALA A 337 30.60 27.82 18.98
C ALA A 337 30.39 26.36 19.45
N ASP A 338 31.00 25.98 20.58
CA ASP A 338 30.83 24.64 21.16
C ASP A 338 29.38 24.40 21.63
N ASP A 339 28.69 25.46 22.12
CA ASP A 339 27.28 25.38 22.52
C ASP A 339 26.35 25.19 21.32
N TRP A 340 26.67 25.84 20.20
CA TRP A 340 25.96 25.62 18.95
C TRP A 340 26.14 24.18 18.45
N ALA A 341 27.36 23.65 18.51
CA ALA A 341 27.64 22.27 18.14
C ALA A 341 26.90 21.29 19.05
N GLU A 342 26.92 21.50 20.38
CA GLU A 342 26.19 20.69 21.34
C GLU A 342 24.67 20.68 21.06
N ALA A 343 24.08 21.84 20.78
CA ALA A 343 22.66 21.92 20.45
C ALA A 343 22.30 21.23 19.14
N PHE A 344 23.21 21.21 18.16
CA PHE A 344 23.02 20.51 16.88
C PHE A 344 23.17 19.00 17.04
N ASP A 345 24.12 18.55 17.87
CA ASP A 345 24.35 17.14 18.19
C ASP A 345 23.24 16.54 19.08
N ALA A 346 22.43 17.38 19.72
CA ALA A 346 21.26 16.95 20.50
C ALA A 346 20.10 16.41 19.64
N VAL A 347 20.15 16.57 18.30
CA VAL A 347 19.10 16.11 17.40
C VAL A 347 19.05 14.58 17.37
N GLU A 348 17.86 14.02 17.60
CA GLU A 348 17.67 12.57 17.57
C GLU A 348 17.93 11.99 16.17
N PRO A 349 18.67 10.88 16.04
CA PRO A 349 18.91 10.24 14.75
C PRO A 349 17.62 9.87 14.02
N GLY A 350 17.50 10.31 12.76
CA GLY A 350 16.31 10.06 11.94
C GLY A 350 15.26 11.17 12.00
N THR A 351 15.45 12.21 12.81
CA THR A 351 14.58 13.39 12.81
C THR A 351 14.70 14.13 11.48
N PRO A 352 13.57 14.48 10.81
CA PRO A 352 13.61 15.28 9.61
C PRO A 352 14.18 16.68 9.84
N HIS A 353 14.82 17.26 8.83
CA HIS A 353 15.53 18.55 8.94
C HIS A 353 14.65 19.66 9.53
N ASN A 354 13.42 19.85 9.01
CA ASN A 354 12.55 20.94 9.46
C ASN A 354 12.04 20.74 10.89
N GLU A 355 11.91 19.48 11.34
CA GLU A 355 11.48 19.12 12.70
C GLU A 355 12.62 19.21 13.70
N ALA A 356 13.84 18.83 13.29
CA ALA A 356 15.06 18.94 14.10
C ALA A 356 15.30 20.36 14.61
N ARG A 357 14.86 21.37 13.85
CA ARG A 357 14.92 22.78 14.25
C ARG A 357 14.31 23.05 15.63
N ASP A 358 13.18 22.41 15.95
CA ASP A 358 12.49 22.62 17.22
C ASP A 358 13.25 21.92 18.37
N GLN A 359 13.89 20.77 18.11
CA GLN A 359 14.79 20.11 19.07
C GLN A 359 16.04 20.97 19.35
N ILE A 360 16.69 21.49 18.31
CA ILE A 360 17.85 22.39 18.43
C ILE A 360 17.46 23.63 19.23
N TRP A 361 16.28 24.21 18.96
CA TRP A 361 15.79 25.36 19.71
C TRP A 361 15.59 25.04 21.20
N ALA A 362 15.00 23.88 21.51
CA ALA A 362 14.85 23.44 22.90
C ALA A 362 16.21 23.22 23.59
N ALA A 363 17.17 22.58 22.91
CA ALA A 363 18.52 22.36 23.43
C ALA A 363 19.26 23.69 23.69
N LEU A 364 19.20 24.65 22.75
CA LEU A 364 19.78 25.99 22.94
C LEU A 364 19.20 26.70 24.16
N LEU A 365 17.89 26.61 24.37
CA LEU A 365 17.25 27.21 25.55
C LEU A 365 17.74 26.56 26.85
N THR A 366 17.88 25.23 26.87
CA THR A 366 18.41 24.51 28.03
C THR A 366 19.86 24.94 28.33
N ILE A 367 20.73 24.96 27.33
CA ILE A 367 22.14 25.39 27.49
C ILE A 367 22.23 26.82 28.02
N LEU A 368 21.40 27.73 27.49
CA LEU A 368 21.37 29.12 27.94
C LEU A 368 20.82 29.26 29.37
N LEU A 369 19.80 28.48 29.74
CA LEU A 369 19.24 28.48 31.09
C LEU A 369 20.23 27.91 32.11
N ASP A 370 20.96 26.85 31.77
CA ASP A 370 21.97 26.25 32.64
C ASP A 370 23.18 27.17 32.89
N ARG A 371 23.46 28.07 31.94
CA ARG A 371 24.53 29.09 32.05
C ARG A 371 24.09 30.40 32.70
N TYR A 372 22.79 30.59 32.92
CA TYR A 372 22.28 31.79 33.57
C TYR A 372 22.59 31.75 35.06
N ASP A 373 23.32 32.75 35.55
CA ASP A 373 23.79 32.85 36.93
C ASP A 373 23.06 33.93 37.74
N GLY A 374 21.97 34.50 37.21
CA GLY A 374 21.17 35.53 37.87
C GLY A 374 20.09 34.99 38.81
N ASP A 375 19.50 35.89 39.60
CA ASP A 375 18.51 35.56 40.65
C ASP A 375 17.06 35.41 40.13
N GLU A 376 16.82 35.50 38.82
CA GLU A 376 15.46 35.43 38.26
C GLU A 376 14.92 34.00 38.19
N PRO A 377 13.59 33.82 38.38
CA PRO A 377 12.93 32.55 38.11
C PRO A 377 13.16 32.07 36.67
N ALA A 378 13.53 30.78 36.51
CA ALA A 378 13.85 30.17 35.21
C ALA A 378 12.76 30.37 34.13
N ASP A 379 11.48 30.39 34.54
CA ASP A 379 10.35 30.58 33.61
C ASP A 379 10.36 31.98 32.95
N LEU A 380 10.78 33.02 33.67
CA LEU A 380 10.87 34.39 33.14
C LEU A 380 12.03 34.51 32.16
N VAL A 381 13.20 33.96 32.52
CA VAL A 381 14.37 33.91 31.63
C VAL A 381 14.04 33.14 30.36
N ARG A 382 13.36 31.99 30.47
CA ARG A 382 12.91 31.19 29.33
C ARG A 382 11.96 31.99 28.43
N ALA A 383 11.00 32.72 29.00
CA ALA A 383 10.08 33.56 28.23
C ALA A 383 10.79 34.72 27.49
N SER A 384 11.81 35.31 28.11
CA SER A 384 12.67 36.32 27.48
C SER A 384 13.46 35.74 26.30
N LEU A 385 14.14 34.61 26.51
CA LEU A 385 14.90 33.91 25.47
C LEU A 385 14.02 33.48 24.28
N LEU A 386 12.79 33.03 24.54
CA LEU A 386 11.80 32.70 23.51
C LEU A 386 11.48 33.88 22.58
N ARG A 387 11.55 35.12 23.09
CA ARG A 387 11.27 36.36 22.34
C ARG A 387 12.53 37.00 21.72
N ASN A 388 13.72 36.50 22.02
CA ASN A 388 14.97 37.09 21.52
C ASN A 388 15.06 36.95 19.99
N ARG A 389 15.04 38.09 19.28
CA ARG A 389 15.04 38.13 17.81
C ARG A 389 16.40 37.78 17.20
N GLU A 390 17.49 38.14 17.87
CA GLU A 390 18.85 37.90 17.36
C GLU A 390 19.18 36.42 17.39
N LEU A 391 18.89 35.73 18.50
CA LEU A 391 19.05 34.28 18.65
C LEU A 391 18.22 33.51 17.61
N ARG A 392 16.95 33.92 17.41
CA ARG A 392 16.08 33.32 16.38
C ARG A 392 16.60 33.55 14.96
N THR A 393 17.17 34.72 14.69
CA THR A 393 17.76 35.07 13.39
C THR A 393 19.04 34.27 13.13
N ALA A 394 19.89 34.11 14.15
CA ALA A 394 21.09 33.29 14.08
C ALA A 394 20.71 31.83 13.77
N LEU A 395 19.77 31.25 14.52
CA LEU A 395 19.27 29.90 14.22
C LEU A 395 18.64 29.81 12.82
N HIS A 396 17.88 30.82 12.38
CA HIS A 396 17.30 30.81 11.03
C HIS A 396 18.36 30.78 9.92
N ARG A 397 19.51 31.43 10.12
CA ARG A 397 20.61 31.41 9.14
C ARG A 397 21.36 30.08 9.17
N ALA A 398 21.56 29.51 10.35
CA ALA A 398 22.29 28.26 10.51
C ALA A 398 21.47 27.01 10.15
N TRP A 399 20.14 27.09 10.27
CA TRP A 399 19.22 25.99 10.02
C TRP A 399 17.92 26.49 9.34
N PRO A 400 17.96 26.87 8.06
CA PRO A 400 16.80 27.42 7.36
C PRO A 400 15.65 26.40 7.26
N LEU A 401 14.40 26.87 7.12
CA LEU A 401 13.31 25.97 6.72
C LEU A 401 13.40 25.74 5.22
N LEU A 402 13.48 24.48 4.83
CA LEU A 402 13.67 24.08 3.44
C LEU A 402 12.39 23.46 2.86
N ASP A 403 12.15 23.72 1.59
CA ASP A 403 11.12 23.07 0.78
C ASP A 403 11.76 22.04 -0.16
N SER A 404 11.13 20.87 -0.31
CA SER A 404 11.67 19.78 -1.12
C SER A 404 11.76 20.12 -2.61
N ALA A 405 10.78 20.86 -3.14
CA ALA A 405 10.75 21.23 -4.55
C ALA A 405 11.81 22.28 -4.86
N ASP A 406 12.05 23.22 -3.93
CA ASP A 406 13.11 24.22 -4.07
C ASP A 406 14.50 23.58 -3.98
N LEU A 407 14.73 22.70 -2.99
CA LEU A 407 16.02 22.00 -2.84
C LEU A 407 16.40 21.21 -4.10
N VAL A 408 15.45 20.44 -4.64
CA VAL A 408 15.69 19.67 -5.87
C VAL A 408 15.78 20.60 -7.08
N GLY A 409 15.02 21.69 -7.12
CA GLY A 409 15.11 22.71 -8.18
C GLY A 409 16.48 23.38 -8.24
N ASP A 410 17.12 23.62 -7.09
CA ASP A 410 18.47 24.18 -7.00
C ASP A 410 19.53 23.25 -7.60
N LEU A 411 19.37 21.92 -7.47
CA LEU A 411 20.27 20.94 -8.11
C LEU A 411 20.25 21.08 -9.65
N TRP A 412 19.11 21.46 -10.23
CA TRP A 412 18.93 21.55 -11.68
C TRP A 412 19.20 22.94 -12.26
N SER A 413 19.36 23.95 -11.40
CA SER A 413 19.59 25.35 -11.82
C SER A 413 20.98 25.87 -11.48
N VAL A 414 21.65 25.31 -10.46
CA VAL A 414 22.96 25.76 -9.97
C VAL A 414 24.03 24.68 -10.18
N PRO A 415 24.84 24.73 -11.26
CA PRO A 415 25.81 23.69 -11.58
C PRO A 415 26.88 23.46 -10.50
N ALA A 416 27.27 24.53 -9.79
CA ALA A 416 28.25 24.43 -8.70
C ALA A 416 27.69 23.68 -7.48
N TYR A 417 26.38 23.83 -7.22
CA TYR A 417 25.69 23.15 -6.13
C TYR A 417 25.55 21.66 -6.43
N LEU A 418 25.13 21.30 -7.65
CA LEU A 418 25.07 19.90 -8.09
C LEU A 418 26.44 19.22 -8.01
N ARG A 419 27.52 19.86 -8.47
CA ARG A 419 28.88 19.30 -8.36
C ARG A 419 29.32 19.05 -6.92
N ARG A 420 28.91 19.90 -5.98
CA ARG A 420 29.22 19.70 -4.56
C ARG A 420 28.46 18.50 -3.99
N CYS A 421 27.19 18.35 -4.35
CA CYS A 421 26.31 17.30 -3.83
C CYS A 421 26.56 15.94 -4.50
N ALA A 422 26.97 15.94 -5.77
CA ALA A 422 27.23 14.76 -6.58
C ALA A 422 28.63 14.84 -7.25
N PRO A 423 29.73 14.74 -6.48
CA PRO A 423 31.09 14.94 -6.97
C PRO A 423 31.57 13.87 -7.97
N TRP A 424 30.85 12.75 -8.08
CA TRP A 424 31.13 11.68 -9.05
C TRP A 424 30.64 11.99 -10.47
N LEU A 425 29.79 13.02 -10.65
CA LEU A 425 29.34 13.42 -11.97
C LEU A 425 30.42 14.18 -12.72
N SER A 426 30.58 13.85 -14.00
CA SER A 426 31.44 14.61 -14.90
C SER A 426 30.85 16.02 -15.17
N PRO A 427 31.69 16.99 -15.57
CA PRO A 427 31.21 18.31 -15.96
C PRO A 427 30.17 18.31 -17.08
N ASP A 428 30.18 17.29 -17.94
CA ASP A 428 29.26 17.16 -19.07
C ASP A 428 27.90 16.63 -18.59
N GLU A 429 27.89 15.58 -17.77
CA GLU A 429 26.67 15.07 -17.13
C GLU A 429 25.98 16.14 -16.28
N VAL A 430 26.75 16.94 -15.53
CA VAL A 430 26.20 18.08 -14.76
C VAL A 430 25.49 19.06 -15.68
N ARG A 431 26.08 19.41 -16.85
CA ARG A 431 25.45 20.33 -17.81
C ARG A 431 24.20 19.73 -18.44
N THR A 432 24.22 18.44 -18.76
CA THR A 432 23.07 17.70 -19.29
C THR A 432 21.89 17.71 -18.31
N LEU A 433 22.15 17.65 -17.01
CA LEU A 433 21.11 17.70 -15.97
C LEU A 433 20.56 19.12 -15.70
N GLN A 434 21.18 20.19 -16.23
CA GLN A 434 20.69 21.55 -16.00
C GLN A 434 19.49 21.89 -16.89
N ARG A 435 18.51 22.62 -16.35
CA ARG A 435 17.34 23.07 -17.11
C ARG A 435 16.95 24.51 -16.82
N ALA A 436 16.29 25.15 -17.79
CA ALA A 436 15.86 26.54 -17.68
C ALA A 436 14.68 26.71 -16.71
N ASP A 437 13.72 25.78 -16.73
CA ASP A 437 12.65 25.70 -15.73
C ASP A 437 12.95 24.55 -14.75
N PRO A 438 13.47 24.84 -13.54
CA PRO A 438 13.84 23.81 -12.58
C PRO A 438 12.63 23.04 -12.00
N ARG A 439 11.40 23.55 -12.18
CA ARG A 439 10.16 22.95 -11.67
C ARG A 439 9.35 22.23 -12.74
N ALA A 440 9.85 22.12 -13.97
CA ALA A 440 9.28 21.28 -15.01
C ALA A 440 9.54 19.78 -14.69
N TRP A 441 8.85 19.27 -13.67
CA TRP A 441 9.09 17.94 -13.11
C TRP A 441 8.81 16.83 -14.12
N THR A 442 9.77 15.91 -14.23
CA THR A 442 9.60 14.67 -14.97
C THR A 442 9.45 13.49 -14.01
N VAL A 443 8.97 12.36 -14.53
CA VAL A 443 8.83 11.12 -13.75
C VAL A 443 10.17 10.71 -13.11
N SER A 444 11.28 10.96 -13.81
CA SER A 444 12.63 10.69 -13.30
C SER A 444 13.06 11.60 -12.14
N ASP A 445 12.36 12.71 -11.89
CA ASP A 445 12.63 13.59 -10.73
C ASP A 445 11.94 13.10 -9.44
N LEU A 446 10.89 12.28 -9.56
CA LEU A 446 10.05 11.88 -8.43
C LEU A 446 10.84 11.20 -7.30
N PRO A 447 11.82 10.31 -7.56
CA PRO A 447 12.62 9.72 -6.48
C PRO A 447 13.45 10.73 -5.69
N LEU A 448 13.94 11.79 -6.34
CA LEU A 448 14.71 12.85 -5.67
C LEU A 448 13.80 13.74 -4.83
N LEU A 449 12.62 14.09 -5.36
CA LEU A 449 11.60 14.85 -4.62
C LEU A 449 11.12 14.06 -3.39
N ASP A 450 10.88 12.77 -3.54
CA ASP A 450 10.49 11.89 -2.44
C ASP A 450 11.58 11.81 -1.36
N ALA A 451 12.83 11.58 -1.76
CA ALA A 451 13.95 11.55 -0.83
C ALA A 451 14.13 12.89 -0.10
N ALA A 452 13.95 14.01 -0.81
CA ALA A 452 14.02 15.35 -0.21
C ALA A 452 12.87 15.57 0.77
N ARG A 453 11.63 15.22 0.41
CA ARG A 453 10.46 15.35 1.28
C ARG A 453 10.62 14.55 2.57
N GLN A 454 11.09 13.30 2.48
CA GLN A 454 11.31 12.48 3.68
C GLN A 454 12.45 13.00 4.54
N ARG A 455 13.55 13.49 3.95
CA ARG A 455 14.68 14.03 4.70
C ARG A 455 14.38 15.37 5.34
N LEU A 456 13.56 16.20 4.68
CA LEU A 456 13.16 17.51 5.17
C LEU A 456 11.98 17.45 6.15
N GLY A 457 11.10 16.46 6.01
CA GLY A 457 9.80 16.42 6.69
C GLY A 457 8.79 17.33 5.99
N ASP A 458 7.54 17.32 6.44
CA ASP A 458 6.52 18.21 5.89
C ASP A 458 6.63 19.61 6.54
N PRO A 459 7.04 20.66 5.79
CA PRO A 459 7.16 22.02 6.34
C PRO A 459 5.82 22.55 6.84
N GLU A 460 4.71 22.14 6.22
CA GLU A 460 3.38 22.47 6.67
C GLU A 460 2.97 21.65 7.88
N ALA A 461 3.38 20.39 8.03
CA ALA A 461 3.17 19.63 9.26
C ALA A 461 3.88 20.31 10.44
N ALA A 462 5.14 20.73 10.27
CA ALA A 462 5.84 21.48 11.32
C ALA A 462 5.18 22.84 11.60
N ARG A 463 4.61 23.52 10.59
CA ARG A 463 3.81 24.75 10.81
C ARG A 463 2.48 24.46 11.50
N ARG A 464 1.81 23.36 11.14
CA ARG A 464 0.53 22.91 11.72
C ARG A 464 0.74 22.48 13.17
N GLN A 465 1.80 21.72 13.47
CA GLN A 465 2.19 21.32 14.81
C GLN A 465 2.44 22.57 15.67
N ARG A 466 3.25 23.53 15.18
CA ARG A 466 3.45 24.80 15.91
C ARG A 466 2.17 25.58 16.14
N ARG A 467 1.24 25.61 15.17
CA ARG A 467 -0.09 26.22 15.36
C ARG A 467 -0.92 25.44 16.38
N HIS A 468 -0.88 24.12 16.32
CA HIS A 468 -1.56 23.22 17.23
C HIS A 468 -1.05 23.40 18.67
N ASP A 469 0.26 23.38 18.87
CA ASP A 469 0.92 23.62 20.15
C ASP A 469 0.63 25.03 20.67
N ALA A 470 0.59 26.05 19.79
CA ALA A 470 0.21 27.40 20.19
C ALA A 470 -1.26 27.50 20.61
N VAL A 471 -2.17 26.77 19.94
CA VAL A 471 -3.59 26.68 20.32
C VAL A 471 -3.74 25.92 21.64
N LEU A 472 -3.05 24.78 21.81
CA LEU A 472 -3.02 24.04 23.07
C LEU A 472 -2.45 24.87 24.21
N ALA A 473 -1.36 25.60 23.98
CA ALA A 473 -0.78 26.51 24.97
C ALA A 473 -1.76 27.63 25.34
N ALA A 474 -2.43 28.24 24.36
CA ALA A 474 -3.44 29.27 24.62
C ALA A 474 -4.66 28.73 25.40
N GLU A 475 -5.12 27.52 25.10
CA GLU A 475 -6.18 26.84 25.85
C GLU A 475 -5.72 26.43 27.25
N ARG A 476 -4.48 25.96 27.42
CA ARG A 476 -3.87 25.69 28.74
C ARG A 476 -3.80 26.96 29.58
N ASP A 477 -3.33 28.08 29.02
CA ASP A 477 -3.29 29.38 29.70
C ASP A 477 -4.68 29.87 30.09
N ARG A 478 -5.68 29.65 29.22
CA ARG A 478 -7.07 29.97 29.50
C ARG A 478 -7.62 29.10 30.64
N MET A 479 -7.38 27.80 30.60
CA MET A 479 -7.84 26.87 31.63
C MET A 479 -7.13 27.13 32.96
N ALA A 480 -5.84 27.47 32.94
CA ALA A 480 -5.10 27.90 34.12
C ALA A 480 -5.75 29.13 34.77
N ARG A 481 -6.09 30.16 33.98
CA ARG A 481 -6.84 31.34 34.48
C ARG A 481 -8.20 30.97 35.04
N VAL A 482 -8.96 30.09 34.39
CA VAL A 482 -10.27 29.62 34.89
C VAL A 482 -10.12 28.86 36.21
N VAL A 483 -9.09 28.02 36.33
CA VAL A 483 -8.79 27.30 37.58
C VAL A 483 -8.40 28.29 38.68
N ASP A 484 -7.54 29.26 38.38
CA ASP A 484 -7.13 30.29 39.34
C ASP A 484 -8.33 31.17 39.78
N ASP A 485 -9.22 31.55 38.87
CA ASP A 485 -10.46 32.28 39.17
C ASP A 485 -11.43 31.44 40.02
N LEU A 486 -11.57 30.15 39.72
CA LEU A 486 -12.39 29.22 40.51
C LEU A 486 -11.82 29.05 41.92
N LEU A 487 -10.50 28.93 42.07
CA LEU A 487 -9.80 28.87 43.35
C LEU A 487 -9.97 30.17 44.16
N ALA A 488 -9.90 31.33 43.50
CA ALA A 488 -10.14 32.62 44.14
C ALA A 488 -11.61 32.80 44.56
N SER A 489 -12.56 32.22 43.81
CA SER A 489 -14.00 32.30 44.10
C SER A 489 -14.47 31.34 45.21
N THR A 490 -13.71 30.28 45.51
CA THR A 490 -14.07 29.22 46.47
C THR A 490 -13.51 29.41 47.88
N VAL A 491 -12.86 30.54 48.17
CA VAL A 491 -12.33 30.91 49.49
C VAL A 491 -13.41 31.03 50.59
N TYR A 492 -14.70 30.90 50.25
CA TYR A 492 -15.85 31.01 51.18
C TYR A 492 -16.67 29.72 51.39
N ASP A 493 -16.26 28.57 50.86
CA ASP A 493 -17.01 27.31 51.06
C ASP A 493 -16.07 26.14 51.41
N ASP A 494 -16.46 25.32 52.40
CA ASP A 494 -15.67 24.25 53.06
C ASP A 494 -15.39 23.03 52.14
N GLY A 495 -14.82 23.26 50.96
CA GLY A 495 -14.59 22.27 49.90
C GLY A 495 -13.15 21.74 49.84
N GLU A 496 -12.55 21.31 50.96
CA GLU A 496 -11.16 20.82 51.02
C GLU A 496 -10.82 19.66 50.05
N GLY A 497 -11.81 18.89 49.58
CA GLY A 497 -11.58 17.72 48.71
C GLY A 497 -11.47 18.02 47.20
N VAL A 498 -12.12 19.08 46.70
CA VAL A 498 -12.10 19.45 45.28
C VAL A 498 -10.87 20.28 44.93
N LEU A 499 -10.39 21.11 45.88
CA LEU A 499 -9.16 21.88 45.73
C LEU A 499 -7.94 20.99 45.46
N VAL A 500 -7.75 19.91 46.25
CA VAL A 500 -6.59 19.01 46.12
C VAL A 500 -6.58 18.24 44.78
N MET A 501 -7.75 17.95 44.18
CA MET A 501 -7.82 17.33 42.85
C MET A 501 -7.51 18.29 41.70
N LEU A 502 -7.77 19.59 41.84
CA LEU A 502 -7.45 20.62 40.84
C LEU A 502 -6.00 21.13 40.94
N HIS A 503 -5.28 20.79 42.02
CA HIS A 503 -3.87 21.15 42.23
C HIS A 503 -2.87 20.27 41.47
N GLY A 504 -3.28 19.12 40.92
CA GLY A 504 -2.40 18.25 40.14
C GLY A 504 -2.21 18.75 38.71
N GLN A 505 -0.96 18.85 38.24
CA GLN A 505 -0.64 19.19 36.84
C GLN A 505 -1.39 18.26 35.85
N ASP A 506 -1.54 16.99 36.20
CA ASP A 506 -2.26 15.98 35.42
C ASP A 506 -3.75 16.32 35.13
N MET A 507 -4.45 17.00 36.06
CA MET A 507 -5.86 17.38 35.85
C MET A 507 -6.00 18.67 35.03
N ARG A 508 -5.01 19.58 35.08
CA ARG A 508 -4.97 20.76 34.20
C ARG A 508 -4.77 20.35 32.75
N GLU A 509 -3.98 19.29 32.51
CA GLU A 509 -3.81 18.69 31.19
C GLU A 509 -5.05 17.92 30.72
N ALA A 510 -5.70 17.16 31.60
CA ALA A 510 -6.89 16.35 31.26
C ALA A 510 -8.15 17.16 30.91
N LEU A 511 -8.18 18.47 31.21
CA LEU A 511 -9.30 19.38 30.88
C LEU A 511 -9.25 19.92 29.44
N VAL A 512 -8.15 19.70 28.73
CA VAL A 512 -8.00 20.13 27.33
C VAL A 512 -8.55 19.02 26.42
N ASP A 513 -9.67 19.29 25.75
CA ASP A 513 -10.25 18.36 24.78
C ASP A 513 -9.47 18.41 23.46
N GLU A 514 -8.37 17.66 23.39
CA GLU A 514 -7.53 17.53 22.19
C GLU A 514 -8.32 16.93 21.01
N SER A 515 -9.42 16.21 21.27
CA SER A 515 -10.23 15.55 20.23
C SER A 515 -11.13 16.51 19.43
N ALA A 516 -11.32 17.74 19.92
CA ALA A 516 -12.09 18.78 19.25
C ALA A 516 -11.29 19.54 18.17
N LEU A 517 -9.98 19.30 18.07
CA LEU A 517 -9.10 19.97 17.11
C LEU A 517 -9.14 19.24 15.74
N PRO A 518 -9.22 19.97 14.60
CA PRO A 518 -9.15 19.37 13.29
C PRO A 518 -7.77 18.74 13.09
N HIS A 519 -7.72 17.40 13.05
CA HIS A 519 -6.53 16.69 12.63
C HIS A 519 -6.53 16.64 11.10
N ALA A 520 -5.43 17.05 10.46
CA ALA A 520 -5.27 16.80 9.03
C ALA A 520 -5.24 15.28 8.81
N ASP A 521 -5.91 14.79 7.75
CA ASP A 521 -5.81 13.39 7.37
C ASP A 521 -4.33 13.09 7.07
N PRO A 522 -3.68 12.16 7.80
CA PRO A 522 -2.27 11.84 7.57
C PRO A 522 -2.10 11.23 6.17
N ASP A 523 -0.99 11.56 5.50
CA ASP A 523 -0.62 10.92 4.23
C ASP A 523 -0.42 9.42 4.47
N ARG A 524 -1.39 8.62 4.01
CA ARG A 524 -1.40 7.17 4.20
C ARG A 524 -0.31 6.47 3.39
N LEU A 525 0.26 7.12 2.39
CA LEU A 525 1.32 6.58 1.54
C LEU A 525 2.73 6.95 2.04
N ALA A 526 2.84 7.81 3.05
CA ALA A 526 4.13 8.19 3.64
C ALA A 526 4.82 7.02 4.39
N GLY A 527 4.05 6.03 4.84
CA GLY A 527 4.55 4.92 5.65
C GLY A 527 4.86 5.31 7.10
N PRO A 528 5.63 4.49 7.84
CA PRO A 528 6.30 3.28 7.40
C PRO A 528 5.34 2.07 7.28
N PHE A 529 5.52 1.31 6.20
CA PHE A 529 4.88 0.01 6.00
C PHE A 529 5.69 -1.12 6.65
N ALA A 530 4.98 -2.15 7.09
CA ALA A 530 5.58 -3.35 7.65
C ALA A 530 5.88 -4.42 6.58
N HIS A 531 5.19 -4.40 5.43
CA HIS A 531 5.48 -5.21 4.25
C HIS A 531 5.15 -4.43 2.97
N ILE A 532 5.94 -4.61 1.91
CA ILE A 532 5.65 -4.03 0.59
C ILE A 532 5.64 -5.12 -0.47
N VAL A 533 4.60 -5.12 -1.30
CA VAL A 533 4.52 -5.96 -2.50
C VAL A 533 4.74 -5.08 -3.72
N VAL A 534 5.63 -5.51 -4.60
CA VAL A 534 5.96 -4.80 -5.84
C VAL A 534 5.72 -5.76 -6.99
N ASP A 535 4.79 -5.43 -7.87
CA ASP A 535 4.57 -6.18 -9.11
C ASP A 535 5.22 -5.48 -10.32
N GLU A 536 5.57 -6.27 -11.32
CA GLU A 536 6.40 -5.86 -12.47
C GLU A 536 7.68 -5.12 -12.04
N ALA A 537 8.31 -5.64 -10.97
CA ALA A 537 9.43 -5.02 -10.29
C ALA A 537 10.69 -4.84 -11.17
N GLN A 538 10.74 -5.50 -12.32
CA GLN A 538 11.84 -5.37 -13.27
C GLN A 538 11.93 -3.98 -13.91
N GLU A 539 10.82 -3.25 -13.94
CA GLU A 539 10.72 -1.91 -14.53
C GLU A 539 11.28 -0.82 -13.59
N LEU A 540 11.43 -1.12 -12.29
CA LEU A 540 11.83 -0.13 -11.29
C LEU A 540 13.31 0.22 -11.37
N THR A 541 13.61 1.50 -11.58
CA THR A 541 14.98 2.03 -11.50
C THR A 541 15.55 1.93 -10.09
N ASP A 542 16.88 2.02 -9.95
CA ASP A 542 17.55 1.98 -8.65
C ASP A 542 17.12 3.15 -7.75
N ALA A 543 16.84 4.30 -8.35
CA ALA A 543 16.30 5.48 -7.68
C ALA A 543 14.88 5.22 -7.15
N GLU A 544 13.99 4.62 -7.95
CA GLU A 544 12.63 4.28 -7.51
C GLU A 544 12.63 3.23 -6.39
N TRP A 545 13.57 2.27 -6.40
CA TRP A 545 13.75 1.34 -5.28
C TRP A 545 14.03 2.05 -3.95
N GLN A 546 14.75 3.19 -3.97
CA GLN A 546 15.01 3.97 -2.75
C GLN A 546 13.71 4.53 -2.14
N MET A 547 12.72 4.90 -2.96
CA MET A 547 11.42 5.38 -2.48
C MET A 547 10.70 4.33 -1.63
N LEU A 548 10.81 3.06 -2.04
CA LEU A 548 10.17 1.94 -1.35
C LEU A 548 10.95 1.49 -0.13
N LEU A 549 12.28 1.42 -0.22
CA LEU A 549 13.15 0.99 0.88
C LEU A 549 13.00 1.89 2.11
N ARG A 550 12.91 3.21 1.92
CA ARG A 550 12.71 4.15 3.03
C ARG A 550 11.36 3.95 3.74
N ARG A 551 10.33 3.54 2.99
CA ARG A 551 9.00 3.27 3.51
C ARG A 551 8.87 1.91 4.19
N CYS A 552 9.81 0.98 4.02
CA CYS A 552 9.82 -0.31 4.71
C CYS A 552 11.17 -0.57 5.39
N PRO A 553 11.40 0.00 6.60
CA PRO A 553 12.66 -0.17 7.33
C PRO A 553 12.99 -1.63 7.65
N SER A 554 11.98 -2.49 7.75
CA SER A 554 12.16 -3.92 8.01
C SER A 554 12.69 -4.70 6.79
N ARG A 555 12.70 -4.08 5.60
CA ARG A 555 13.04 -4.71 4.32
C ARG A 555 12.24 -5.97 4.03
N SER A 556 11.02 -6.03 4.56
CA SER A 556 10.06 -7.10 4.28
C SER A 556 9.38 -6.81 2.94
N PHE A 557 9.74 -7.58 1.90
CA PHE A 557 9.23 -7.38 0.54
C PHE A 557 8.78 -8.68 -0.11
N THR A 558 7.73 -8.59 -0.91
CA THR A 558 7.38 -9.58 -1.94
C THR A 558 7.57 -8.91 -3.30
N ILE A 559 8.61 -9.29 -4.02
CA ILE A 559 9.03 -8.69 -5.29
C ILE A 559 8.61 -9.65 -6.40
N VAL A 560 7.75 -9.21 -7.30
CA VAL A 560 7.17 -10.03 -8.37
C VAL A 560 7.60 -9.46 -9.70
N GLY A 561 8.07 -10.30 -10.61
CA GLY A 561 8.50 -9.84 -11.92
C GLY A 561 9.01 -10.95 -12.83
N ASP A 562 9.41 -10.52 -14.03
CA ASP A 562 10.06 -11.35 -15.03
C ASP A 562 11.19 -10.55 -15.69
N ARG A 563 12.44 -11.04 -15.56
CA ARG A 563 13.61 -10.40 -16.21
C ARG A 563 13.46 -10.31 -17.72
N ALA A 564 12.80 -11.29 -18.35
CA ALA A 564 12.58 -11.31 -19.79
C ALA A 564 11.54 -10.28 -20.26
N GLN A 565 10.78 -9.68 -19.33
CA GLN A 565 9.81 -8.61 -19.63
C GLN A 565 10.33 -7.21 -19.33
N ALA A 566 11.60 -7.07 -18.95
CA ALA A 566 12.22 -5.78 -18.64
C ALA A 566 12.54 -5.00 -19.92
N ARG A 567 11.78 -3.93 -20.17
CA ARG A 567 11.88 -3.17 -21.43
C ARG A 567 13.29 -2.63 -21.67
N HIS A 568 13.87 -1.97 -20.67
CA HIS A 568 15.21 -1.37 -20.74
C HIS A 568 16.36 -2.37 -20.51
N GLY A 569 16.06 -3.68 -20.51
CA GLY A 569 17.04 -4.75 -20.29
C GLY A 569 17.31 -5.03 -18.81
N PHE A 570 17.47 -6.32 -18.49
CA PHE A 570 17.81 -6.80 -17.15
C PHE A 570 18.86 -7.91 -17.25
N THR A 571 20.10 -7.50 -17.51
CA THR A 571 21.21 -8.40 -17.80
C THR A 571 21.81 -9.05 -16.56
N GLU A 572 21.77 -8.38 -15.41
CA GLU A 572 22.23 -8.92 -14.13
C GLU A 572 21.18 -9.85 -13.50
N SER A 573 21.55 -10.57 -12.45
CA SER A 573 20.60 -11.36 -11.67
C SER A 573 19.75 -10.49 -10.73
N TRP A 574 18.57 -10.98 -10.33
CA TRP A 574 17.75 -10.33 -9.30
C TRP A 574 18.53 -10.05 -8.01
N ARG A 575 19.40 -10.98 -7.61
CA ARG A 575 20.21 -10.85 -6.40
C ARG A 575 21.18 -9.66 -6.50
N GLU A 576 21.93 -9.57 -7.59
CA GLU A 576 22.89 -8.48 -7.83
C GLU A 576 22.19 -7.10 -7.83
N ARG A 577 21.06 -6.98 -8.55
CA ARG A 577 20.30 -5.73 -8.60
C ARG A 577 19.78 -5.32 -7.22
N LEU A 578 19.21 -6.28 -6.48
CA LEU A 578 18.63 -6.00 -5.16
C LEU A 578 19.70 -5.70 -4.10
N GLU A 579 20.83 -6.39 -4.12
CA GLU A 579 21.98 -6.06 -3.26
C GLU A 579 22.51 -4.66 -3.55
N ARG A 580 22.58 -4.27 -4.83
CA ARG A 580 23.03 -2.95 -5.27
C ARG A 580 22.15 -1.80 -4.78
N VAL A 581 20.82 -1.98 -4.75
CA VAL A 581 19.89 -0.97 -4.21
C VAL A 581 19.79 -0.99 -2.68
N GLY A 582 20.29 -2.04 -2.03
CA GLY A 582 20.50 -2.07 -0.57
C GLY A 582 19.80 -3.20 0.18
N PHE A 583 19.27 -4.22 -0.48
CA PHE A 583 18.76 -5.42 0.20
C PHE A 583 19.90 -6.33 0.69
N ASP A 584 19.74 -6.91 1.88
CA ASP A 584 20.74 -7.78 2.52
C ASP A 584 20.28 -9.25 2.66
N ARG A 585 18.97 -9.49 2.59
CA ARG A 585 18.37 -10.82 2.68
C ARG A 585 17.42 -11.03 1.52
N ILE A 586 17.87 -11.80 0.54
CA ILE A 586 17.15 -12.05 -0.71
C ILE A 586 16.97 -13.56 -0.89
N GLU A 587 15.72 -13.99 -0.95
CA GLU A 587 15.31 -15.33 -1.33
C GLU A 587 14.68 -15.26 -2.73
N LEU A 588 14.97 -16.25 -3.57
CA LEU A 588 14.45 -16.32 -4.93
C LEU A 588 13.61 -17.60 -5.06
N ALA A 589 12.39 -17.46 -5.53
CA ALA A 589 11.52 -18.56 -5.93
C ALA A 589 11.10 -18.36 -7.38
N SER A 590 11.14 -19.43 -8.18
CA SER A 590 10.80 -19.37 -9.60
C SER A 590 9.51 -20.10 -9.92
N LEU A 591 8.72 -19.53 -10.83
CA LEU A 591 7.54 -20.18 -11.40
C LEU A 591 7.82 -20.51 -12.87
N THR A 592 7.90 -21.81 -13.20
CA THR A 592 8.36 -22.28 -14.52
C THR A 592 7.24 -22.83 -15.40
N ILE A 593 6.05 -23.06 -14.85
CA ILE A 593 4.92 -23.66 -15.56
C ILE A 593 3.87 -22.60 -15.86
N ASN A 594 3.60 -22.40 -17.15
CA ASN A 594 2.55 -21.53 -17.65
C ASN A 594 1.29 -22.34 -17.91
N TYR A 595 0.17 -21.86 -17.39
CA TYR A 595 -1.12 -22.49 -17.56
C TYR A 595 -2.19 -21.56 -18.12
N ARG A 596 -1.88 -20.26 -18.32
CA ARG A 596 -2.83 -19.27 -18.83
C ARG A 596 -2.66 -19.05 -20.34
N THR A 597 -1.43 -18.90 -20.82
CA THR A 597 -1.14 -18.65 -22.24
C THR A 597 -0.97 -19.99 -22.97
N PRO A 598 -1.65 -20.20 -24.11
CA PRO A 598 -1.52 -21.45 -24.88
C PRO A 598 -0.11 -21.72 -25.44
N GLU A 599 0.21 -23.01 -25.63
CA GLU A 599 1.47 -23.49 -26.24
C GLU A 599 1.71 -22.87 -27.62
N GLU A 600 0.64 -22.68 -28.42
CA GLU A 600 0.69 -22.09 -29.75
C GLU A 600 1.18 -20.64 -29.72
N VAL A 601 0.74 -19.87 -28.73
CA VAL A 601 1.15 -18.46 -28.54
C VAL A 601 2.60 -18.40 -28.04
N MET A 602 2.97 -19.28 -27.10
CA MET A 602 4.34 -19.32 -26.57
C MET A 602 5.35 -19.76 -27.63
N ALA A 603 4.97 -20.66 -28.55
CA ALA A 603 5.81 -21.08 -29.66
C ALA A 603 6.15 -19.93 -30.62
N GLU A 604 5.24 -18.96 -30.78
CA GLU A 604 5.48 -17.74 -31.56
C GLU A 604 6.31 -16.70 -30.78
N ALA A 605 6.06 -16.57 -29.47
CA ALA A 605 6.68 -15.53 -28.64
C ALA A 605 8.11 -15.87 -28.18
N GLU A 606 8.41 -17.14 -27.88
CA GLU A 606 9.71 -17.59 -27.35
C GLU A 606 10.90 -17.22 -28.26
N PRO A 607 10.85 -17.43 -29.60
CA PRO A 607 11.95 -17.06 -30.48
C PRO A 607 12.24 -15.55 -30.47
N VAL A 608 11.21 -14.72 -30.30
CA VAL A 608 11.34 -13.25 -30.31
C VAL A 608 12.20 -12.77 -29.16
N ILE A 609 11.97 -13.28 -27.94
CA ILE A 609 12.72 -12.85 -26.77
C ILE A 609 14.10 -13.50 -26.69
N ARG A 610 14.22 -14.79 -27.06
CA ARG A 610 15.52 -15.49 -27.05
C ARG A 610 16.52 -14.94 -28.06
N ALA A 611 16.05 -14.28 -29.11
CA ALA A 611 16.93 -13.61 -30.08
C ALA A 611 17.75 -12.46 -29.45
N VAL A 612 17.22 -11.82 -28.40
CA VAL A 612 17.89 -10.71 -27.71
C VAL A 612 18.39 -11.06 -26.31
N LEU A 613 17.73 -12.02 -25.65
CA LEU A 613 18.04 -12.52 -24.31
C LEU A 613 18.09 -14.06 -24.31
N PRO A 614 19.23 -14.67 -24.67
CA PRO A 614 19.33 -16.12 -24.81
C PRO A 614 19.02 -16.91 -23.53
N ASP A 615 19.31 -16.33 -22.37
CA ASP A 615 19.06 -16.87 -21.03
C ASP A 615 17.67 -16.55 -20.46
N ALA A 616 16.75 -16.00 -21.26
CA ALA A 616 15.38 -15.71 -20.84
C ALA A 616 14.68 -16.94 -20.26
N ASN A 617 14.09 -16.77 -19.08
CA ASN A 617 13.32 -17.79 -18.38
C ASN A 617 11.90 -17.88 -18.95
N VAL A 618 11.78 -18.50 -20.13
CA VAL A 618 10.48 -18.71 -20.79
C VAL A 618 9.77 -19.93 -20.16
N PRO A 619 8.55 -19.76 -19.62
CA PRO A 619 7.87 -20.84 -18.91
C PRO A 619 7.30 -21.88 -19.88
N THR A 620 7.24 -23.13 -19.45
CA THR A 620 6.66 -24.21 -20.25
C THR A 620 5.13 -24.14 -20.20
N SER A 621 4.47 -23.94 -21.34
CA SER A 621 3.01 -23.97 -21.40
C SER A 621 2.48 -25.40 -21.38
N ILE A 622 1.47 -25.64 -20.55
CA ILE A 622 0.77 -26.92 -20.43
C ILE A 622 -0.64 -26.88 -21.03
N ARG A 623 -1.07 -25.70 -21.49
CA ARG A 623 -2.37 -25.45 -22.10
C ARG A 623 -2.24 -25.48 -23.62
N ARG A 624 -3.08 -26.27 -24.29
CA ARG A 624 -3.23 -26.23 -25.75
C ARG A 624 -4.54 -25.56 -26.11
N GLY A 625 -4.47 -24.52 -26.94
CA GLY A 625 -5.66 -23.81 -27.43
C GLY A 625 -6.32 -24.53 -28.59
N GLY A 626 -5.55 -25.30 -29.39
CA GLY A 626 -6.03 -25.91 -30.62
C GLY A 626 -6.25 -24.92 -31.78
N CYS A 627 -6.02 -23.63 -31.53
CA CYS A 627 -6.08 -22.55 -32.50
C CYS A 627 -4.66 -22.08 -32.81
N PRO A 628 -4.18 -22.22 -34.06
CA PRO A 628 -2.88 -21.68 -34.44
C PRO A 628 -2.90 -20.15 -34.44
N VAL A 629 -1.73 -19.54 -34.30
CA VAL A 629 -1.55 -18.09 -34.48
C VAL A 629 -1.93 -17.72 -35.91
N VAL A 630 -2.79 -16.72 -36.06
CA VAL A 630 -3.28 -16.25 -37.37
C VAL A 630 -2.44 -15.07 -37.82
N HIS A 631 -1.91 -15.13 -39.04
CA HIS A 631 -1.26 -13.98 -39.68
C HIS A 631 -2.14 -13.45 -40.81
N GLY A 632 -2.24 -12.12 -40.92
CA GLY A 632 -3.10 -11.47 -41.90
C GLY A 632 -2.69 -10.04 -42.24
N SER A 633 -3.51 -9.37 -43.03
CA SER A 633 -3.38 -7.94 -43.35
C SER A 633 -4.14 -7.09 -42.34
N ILE A 634 -3.66 -5.88 -42.06
CA ILE A 634 -4.39 -4.89 -41.22
C ILE A 634 -5.83 -4.65 -41.74
N SER A 635 -6.06 -4.78 -43.05
CA SER A 635 -7.40 -4.65 -43.64
C SER A 635 -8.42 -5.68 -43.13
N GLU A 636 -7.96 -6.79 -42.54
CA GLU A 636 -8.79 -7.88 -42.01
C GLU A 636 -9.19 -7.66 -40.53
N LEU A 637 -8.62 -6.65 -39.86
CA LEU A 637 -8.83 -6.38 -38.43
C LEU A 637 -10.30 -6.37 -38.02
N ALA A 638 -11.13 -5.59 -38.71
CA ALA A 638 -12.56 -5.48 -38.40
C ALA A 638 -13.30 -6.81 -38.57
N SER A 639 -13.03 -7.53 -39.67
CA SER A 639 -13.66 -8.83 -39.94
C SER A 639 -13.30 -9.89 -38.91
N ILE A 640 -12.05 -9.90 -38.45
CA ILE A 640 -11.56 -10.83 -37.43
C ILE A 640 -12.25 -10.57 -36.09
N LEU A 641 -12.28 -9.30 -35.66
CA LEU A 641 -12.92 -8.91 -34.41
C LEU A 641 -14.43 -9.20 -34.42
N ASP A 642 -15.14 -8.83 -35.49
CA ASP A 642 -16.59 -9.06 -35.60
C ASP A 642 -16.93 -10.56 -35.53
N THR A 643 -16.15 -11.39 -36.23
CA THR A 643 -16.35 -12.85 -36.24
C THR A 643 -16.08 -13.46 -34.86
N TRP A 644 -15.02 -13.00 -34.20
CA TRP A 644 -14.64 -13.52 -32.90
C TRP A 644 -15.64 -13.11 -31.81
N LEU A 645 -16.06 -11.84 -31.80
CA LEU A 645 -17.05 -11.32 -30.84
C LEU A 645 -18.42 -12.01 -30.97
N ALA A 646 -18.81 -12.37 -32.20
CA ALA A 646 -20.05 -13.11 -32.47
C ALA A 646 -20.02 -14.56 -31.92
N THR A 647 -18.84 -15.17 -31.83
CA THR A 647 -18.67 -16.56 -31.38
C THR A 647 -18.31 -16.67 -29.90
N HIS A 648 -17.80 -15.60 -29.28
CA HIS A 648 -17.39 -15.56 -27.88
C HIS A 648 -18.20 -14.49 -27.15
N PRO A 649 -19.43 -14.74 -26.70
CA PRO A 649 -20.33 -13.70 -26.17
C PRO A 649 -19.81 -12.99 -24.91
N GLU A 650 -18.96 -13.64 -24.12
CA GLU A 650 -18.39 -13.09 -22.86
C GLU A 650 -16.90 -12.73 -22.98
N GLY A 651 -16.25 -13.03 -24.10
CA GLY A 651 -14.80 -12.86 -24.25
C GLY A 651 -14.36 -11.40 -24.34
N THR A 652 -13.13 -11.13 -23.93
CA THR A 652 -12.48 -9.82 -24.06
C THR A 652 -11.37 -9.85 -25.11
N ALA A 653 -11.26 -8.77 -25.89
CA ALA A 653 -10.22 -8.63 -26.89
C ALA A 653 -9.39 -7.37 -26.68
N CYS A 654 -8.14 -7.39 -27.13
CA CYS A 654 -7.28 -6.22 -27.19
C CYS A 654 -6.60 -6.11 -28.55
N VAL A 655 -6.68 -4.91 -29.12
CA VAL A 655 -5.86 -4.50 -30.26
C VAL A 655 -4.62 -3.82 -29.69
N ILE A 656 -3.43 -4.23 -30.10
CA ILE A 656 -2.17 -3.64 -29.65
C ILE A 656 -1.42 -3.10 -30.86
N GLY A 657 -1.04 -1.82 -30.81
CA GLY A 657 -0.29 -1.15 -31.89
C GLY A 657 -1.10 -0.25 -32.82
N ASP A 658 -2.43 -0.19 -32.66
CA ASP A 658 -3.30 0.72 -33.43
C ASP A 658 -3.98 1.78 -32.55
N PRO A 659 -3.37 2.96 -32.35
CA PRO A 659 -3.96 4.02 -31.54
C PRO A 659 -5.20 4.66 -32.17
N THR A 660 -5.50 4.37 -33.45
CA THR A 660 -6.67 4.90 -34.15
C THR A 660 -7.91 4.04 -33.95
N PHE A 661 -7.75 2.82 -33.44
CA PHE A 661 -8.84 1.92 -33.15
C PHE A 661 -9.73 2.47 -32.03
N ARG A 662 -11.04 2.53 -32.28
CA ARG A 662 -12.02 3.01 -31.29
C ARG A 662 -12.41 1.90 -30.34
N GLU A 663 -12.11 2.09 -29.05
CA GLU A 663 -12.46 1.13 -28.00
C GLU A 663 -13.98 0.92 -27.89
N THR A 664 -14.35 -0.29 -27.46
CA THR A 664 -15.71 -0.69 -27.10
C THR A 664 -15.70 -1.31 -25.70
N ASP A 665 -16.87 -1.65 -25.15
CA ASP A 665 -16.97 -2.27 -23.83
C ASP A 665 -16.17 -3.58 -23.70
N ARG A 666 -15.95 -4.30 -24.82
CA ARG A 666 -15.29 -5.62 -24.85
C ARG A 666 -13.99 -5.66 -25.65
N VAL A 667 -13.64 -4.57 -26.34
CA VAL A 667 -12.41 -4.45 -27.13
C VAL A 667 -11.63 -3.21 -26.71
N ARG A 668 -10.42 -3.41 -26.19
CA ARG A 668 -9.50 -2.34 -25.82
C ARG A 668 -8.49 -2.07 -26.92
N SER A 669 -7.96 -0.85 -26.98
CA SER A 669 -6.80 -0.52 -27.82
C SER A 669 -5.68 0.04 -26.96
N LEU A 670 -4.59 -0.72 -26.86
CA LEU A 670 -3.49 -0.42 -25.94
C LEU A 670 -2.15 -0.37 -26.66
N THR A 671 -1.19 0.32 -26.06
CA THR A 671 0.22 0.14 -26.43
C THR A 671 0.78 -1.11 -25.74
N PRO A 672 1.91 -1.65 -26.20
CA PRO A 672 2.58 -2.76 -25.51
C PRO A 672 2.83 -2.48 -24.02
N GLU A 673 3.18 -1.25 -23.66
CA GLU A 673 3.43 -0.84 -22.27
C GLU A 673 2.17 -0.85 -21.41
N LEU A 674 1.04 -0.37 -21.94
CA LEU A 674 -0.24 -0.36 -21.21
C LEU A 674 -0.88 -1.74 -21.11
N ALA A 675 -0.52 -2.66 -22.01
CA ALA A 675 -1.00 -4.04 -21.98
C ALA A 675 -0.29 -4.90 -20.92
N LYS A 676 0.87 -4.47 -20.39
CA LYS A 676 1.62 -5.19 -19.34
C LYS A 676 0.75 -5.48 -18.12
N GLY A 677 0.89 -6.67 -17.53
CA GLY A 677 0.11 -7.08 -16.35
C GLY A 677 -1.39 -7.34 -16.61
N LEU A 678 -1.88 -7.16 -17.83
CA LEU A 678 -3.26 -7.49 -18.23
C LEU A 678 -3.30 -8.80 -19.03
N GLU A 679 -4.49 -9.37 -19.20
CA GLU A 679 -4.72 -10.60 -19.96
C GLU A 679 -6.04 -10.47 -20.73
N PHE A 680 -6.08 -10.99 -21.96
CA PHE A 680 -7.25 -10.92 -22.86
C PHE A 680 -7.44 -12.27 -23.56
N ASP A 681 -8.67 -12.64 -23.87
CA ASP A 681 -8.95 -13.89 -24.58
C ASP A 681 -8.42 -13.85 -26.01
N LEU A 682 -8.63 -12.73 -26.70
CA LEU A 682 -8.07 -12.45 -28.02
C LEU A 682 -7.10 -11.27 -27.96
N VAL A 683 -5.91 -11.43 -28.53
CA VAL A 683 -5.01 -10.31 -28.82
C VAL A 683 -4.76 -10.21 -30.32
N VAL A 684 -4.92 -9.00 -30.85
CA VAL A 684 -4.58 -8.66 -32.23
C VAL A 684 -3.43 -7.67 -32.22
N LEU A 685 -2.26 -8.09 -32.70
CA LEU A 685 -1.09 -7.21 -32.88
C LEU A 685 -1.17 -6.56 -34.25
N VAL A 686 -1.04 -5.24 -34.29
CA VAL A 686 -1.00 -4.46 -35.52
C VAL A 686 0.42 -3.95 -35.73
N ASP A 687 1.04 -4.38 -36.83
CA ASP A 687 2.37 -3.94 -37.26
C ASP A 687 3.44 -4.08 -36.15
N PRO A 688 3.65 -5.29 -35.58
CA PRO A 688 4.52 -5.50 -34.43
C PRO A 688 5.99 -5.13 -34.69
N GLU A 689 6.42 -5.10 -35.95
CA GLU A 689 7.75 -4.61 -36.34
C GLU A 689 7.93 -3.11 -36.02
N ALA A 690 6.86 -2.33 -35.96
CA ALA A 690 6.89 -0.91 -35.63
C ALA A 690 7.05 -0.63 -34.13
N PHE A 691 6.96 -1.64 -33.26
CA PHE A 691 7.08 -1.46 -31.80
C PHE A 691 8.51 -1.10 -31.36
N GLY A 692 9.50 -1.26 -32.24
CA GLY A 692 10.87 -0.83 -32.00
C GLY A 692 11.92 -1.90 -32.34
N THR A 693 13.18 -1.52 -32.20
CA THR A 693 14.36 -2.34 -32.49
C THR A 693 15.12 -2.71 -31.21
N GLY A 694 15.97 -3.74 -31.29
CA GLY A 694 16.80 -4.16 -30.16
C GLY A 694 16.01 -4.85 -29.04
N ILE A 695 16.49 -4.73 -27.80
CA ILE A 695 15.88 -5.37 -26.63
C ILE A 695 14.49 -4.82 -26.37
N GLU A 696 14.31 -3.49 -26.34
CA GLU A 696 13.02 -2.84 -26.06
C GLU A 696 11.92 -3.34 -27.00
N GLY A 697 12.14 -3.29 -28.31
CA GLY A 697 11.14 -3.75 -29.28
C GLY A 697 10.86 -5.25 -29.22
N ALA A 698 11.87 -6.08 -28.91
CA ALA A 698 11.68 -7.52 -28.76
C ALA A 698 10.88 -7.86 -27.49
N VAL A 699 11.14 -7.16 -26.39
CA VAL A 699 10.37 -7.25 -25.15
C VAL A 699 8.93 -6.81 -25.37
N ASP A 700 8.70 -5.67 -26.03
CA ASP A 700 7.36 -5.15 -26.29
C ASP A 700 6.53 -6.12 -27.17
N ARG A 701 7.15 -6.73 -28.20
CA ARG A 701 6.51 -7.82 -28.97
C ARG A 701 6.21 -9.05 -28.12
N TYR A 702 7.18 -9.54 -27.35
CA TYR A 702 7.02 -10.72 -26.49
C TYR A 702 5.91 -10.51 -25.44
N VAL A 703 5.90 -9.36 -24.78
CA VAL A 703 4.89 -8.96 -23.82
C VAL A 703 3.53 -8.92 -24.48
N ALA A 704 3.39 -8.24 -25.63
CA ALA A 704 2.13 -8.08 -26.34
C ALA A 704 1.55 -9.44 -26.78
N MET A 705 2.38 -10.33 -27.35
CA MET A 705 1.97 -11.69 -27.73
C MET A 705 1.46 -12.49 -26.52
N THR A 706 2.18 -12.43 -25.40
CA THR A 706 1.88 -13.24 -24.21
C THR A 706 0.67 -12.77 -23.39
N ARG A 707 0.01 -11.67 -23.77
CA ARG A 707 -1.25 -11.23 -23.15
C ARG A 707 -2.45 -12.07 -23.58
N ALA A 708 -2.33 -12.86 -24.65
CA ALA A 708 -3.40 -13.72 -25.16
C ALA A 708 -3.58 -14.97 -24.30
N THR A 709 -4.79 -15.21 -23.81
CA THR A 709 -5.14 -16.43 -23.06
C THR A 709 -5.82 -17.48 -23.93
N GLN A 710 -6.36 -17.11 -25.11
CA GLN A 710 -6.98 -18.07 -26.03
C GLN A 710 -6.41 -17.99 -27.45
N GLN A 711 -6.44 -16.80 -28.07
CA GLN A 711 -6.08 -16.65 -29.49
C GLN A 711 -5.19 -15.42 -29.71
N LEU A 712 -4.17 -15.59 -30.55
CA LEU A 712 -3.28 -14.53 -31.03
C LEU A 712 -3.45 -14.35 -32.54
N VAL A 713 -3.57 -13.09 -32.96
CA VAL A 713 -3.60 -12.67 -34.35
C VAL A 713 -2.51 -11.62 -34.57
N VAL A 714 -1.73 -11.76 -35.64
CA VAL A 714 -0.67 -10.83 -36.02
C VAL A 714 -0.97 -10.26 -37.40
N LEU A 715 -1.20 -8.95 -37.47
CA LEU A 715 -1.55 -8.25 -38.70
C LEU A 715 -0.39 -7.38 -39.17
N HIS A 716 0.00 -7.56 -40.43
CA HIS A 716 1.06 -6.80 -41.08
C HIS A 716 0.47 -5.84 -42.14
N ARG A 717 1.24 -4.78 -42.47
CA ARG A 717 0.84 -3.77 -43.46
C ARG A 717 0.65 -4.31 -44.86
#